data_AF-A0A6J0DMP2-F1
#
_entry.id   AF-A0A6J0DMP2-F1
#
_cell.length_a   1.000
_cell.length_b   1.000
_cell.length_c   1.000
_cell.angle_alpha   90.00
_cell.angle_beta   90.00
_cell.angle_gamma   90.00
#
_symmetry.space_group_name_H-M   'P 1'
#
loop_
_entity.id
_entity.type
_entity.pdbx_description
1 polymer ?
#
loop_
_entity_poly.entity_id
_entity_poly.type
_entity_poly.pdbx_seq_one_letter_code
_entity_poly.pdbx_strand_id
1 'polypeptide(L)'
;MRFTMTSFQEVPLQTSNFAHVIFQNVAKSYLPNAHLECHYTLTPYIHPHPKDWVGIFKVGWSTARDYYTFLWSPMPEHYVEGSTVNCVLAFQGYYLPNDDGEFYQFCYVTHKGEIRGASTPFQFRAASPVEELLTMEDEGNSDMLVVTTKAGLLELKIEKIMKEKEELVKLIAVLEKETAQLREQVGRMERELSHEKGRCEQLQAEQKDLLEVSQSLRMENEEFRKRYSEATSKAHQLEEDIVSVTHKAIEKETELDSLKDKLRKAQHEREQLECQLKTERDEKELYKVHLKNTEIENTKLMSEVQTLKNLDGNKESMITQFKEEIDKLQSCLVEKENLSRALLLTASTKEDTILLKEKLRKAEEQVQATRQEAIFLAKELSDAVNVRDKTMADLHTVRVENERVRKQLAELQLSAARKEQKCFFPPKEKSDTLEHELRREVEDLKLRLQMAADHYKEKFKECQRLQKQINKLSDQPASTNSVLTKRIGNQQKVNDASINTDPAASASAMDVRPAVSSAETDFDMLTKDHVCEMTKEIAEKTEKYNKCKQLLQDEKTKCNKYADELAKMELKWKEQVKVAENVKLELAEVEDRYKLQLAEKDREINDLASHLETLSREKELKRSLEDQKGRKMEDGADGAFYPDEIQRPPGRVPSWEDNVVCSQPARNLSRPDGLEDPEDSREDDNGLVPPDPANQHLRGHGAGFCFDSSFDVHKKCPLCELMFPPNYDQSKFEEHVESHWKVCPMCSEQFPPDYDQQGFERHVQTHFDQNVLNFD
;
A
#
# COMPACT_ATOMS: atom_id res chain seq x y z
N MET A 1 59.87 -11.17 13.64
CA MET A 1 61.35 -11.07 13.65
C MET A 1 61.95 -12.45 13.84
N ARG A 2 63.17 -12.72 13.33
CA ARG A 2 63.98 -13.89 13.70
C ARG A 2 65.35 -13.38 14.11
N PHE A 3 65.86 -13.81 15.27
CA PHE A 3 67.23 -13.51 15.71
C PHE A 3 68.15 -14.68 15.38
N THR A 4 69.36 -14.37 14.93
CA THR A 4 70.46 -15.33 14.71
C THR A 4 71.60 -15.00 15.66
N MET A 5 72.03 -15.95 16.48
CA MET A 5 73.20 -15.80 17.35
C MET A 5 74.48 -16.01 16.53
N THR A 6 75.49 -15.16 16.75
CA THR A 6 76.84 -15.30 16.17
C THR A 6 77.79 -16.00 17.14
N SER A 7 78.55 -16.97 16.65
CA SER A 7 79.56 -17.70 17.43
C SER A 7 80.87 -16.92 17.55
N PHE A 8 81.47 -16.92 18.74
CA PHE A 8 82.87 -16.50 18.92
C PHE A 8 83.84 -17.54 18.36
N GLN A 9 85.05 -17.11 18.00
CA GLN A 9 86.09 -17.93 17.39
C GLN A 9 87.38 -17.82 18.23
N GLU A 10 87.85 -18.93 18.80
CA GLU A 10 89.08 -18.98 19.58
C GLU A 10 90.33 -19.18 18.70
N VAL A 11 91.49 -18.76 19.23
CA VAL A 11 92.80 -18.83 18.54
C VAL A 11 93.68 -19.89 19.20
N PRO A 12 94.23 -20.87 18.47
CA PRO A 12 95.04 -21.93 19.07
C PRO A 12 96.38 -21.42 19.65
N LEU A 13 96.64 -21.79 20.91
CA LEU A 13 97.93 -21.62 21.57
C LEU A 13 98.95 -22.66 21.07
N GLN A 14 100.23 -22.28 20.94
CA GLN A 14 101.30 -23.22 20.59
C GLN A 14 101.61 -24.16 21.77
N THR A 15 101.21 -25.43 21.65
CA THR A 15 101.51 -26.47 22.65
C THR A 15 102.96 -26.96 22.57
N SER A 16 103.61 -27.13 23.71
CA SER A 16 104.99 -27.64 23.79
C SER A 16 105.07 -29.12 23.41
N ASN A 17 106.11 -29.50 22.65
CA ASN A 17 106.37 -30.87 22.20
C ASN A 17 106.40 -31.93 23.34
N PHE A 18 106.64 -31.49 24.58
CA PHE A 18 106.73 -32.33 25.78
C PHE A 18 105.40 -32.50 26.55
N ALA A 19 104.32 -31.86 26.08
CA ALA A 19 103.01 -31.82 26.75
C ALA A 19 101.87 -32.33 25.84
N HIS A 20 102.16 -33.25 24.93
CA HIS A 20 101.15 -33.88 24.08
C HIS A 20 100.40 -35.02 24.81
N VAL A 21 100.90 -35.46 25.96
CA VAL A 21 100.18 -36.30 26.92
C VAL A 21 100.18 -35.63 28.29
N ILE A 22 98.99 -35.51 28.88
CA ILE A 22 98.75 -34.81 30.15
C ILE A 22 98.34 -35.82 31.22
N PHE A 23 99.10 -35.95 32.30
CA PHE A 23 98.73 -36.82 33.42
C PHE A 23 97.70 -36.13 34.32
N GLN A 24 96.61 -36.83 34.63
CA GLN A 24 95.46 -36.31 35.35
C GLN A 24 95.46 -36.77 36.82
N ASN A 25 94.96 -35.92 37.72
CA ASN A 25 94.74 -36.24 39.14
C ASN A 25 95.96 -36.85 39.88
N VAL A 26 97.18 -36.43 39.52
CA VAL A 26 98.41 -36.96 40.10
C VAL A 26 98.57 -36.45 41.54
N ALA A 27 98.48 -37.37 42.50
CA ALA A 27 98.57 -37.07 43.92
C ALA A 27 100.00 -36.73 44.34
N LYS A 28 100.18 -35.94 45.41
CA LYS A 28 101.51 -35.60 45.97
C LYS A 28 102.24 -36.83 46.54
N SER A 29 101.49 -37.85 46.96
CA SER A 29 102.03 -39.12 47.42
C SER A 29 101.05 -40.26 47.22
N TYR A 30 101.59 -41.46 47.01
CA TYR A 30 100.85 -42.72 46.86
C TYR A 30 101.34 -43.73 47.90
N LEU A 31 100.48 -44.69 48.29
CA LEU A 31 100.85 -45.72 49.27
C LEU A 31 101.92 -46.68 48.69
N PRO A 32 103.02 -46.94 49.42
CA PRO A 32 103.96 -48.02 49.08
C PRO A 32 103.23 -49.36 48.95
N ASN A 33 103.65 -50.16 47.98
CA ASN A 33 103.16 -51.53 47.72
C ASN A 33 101.64 -51.66 47.44
N ALA A 34 100.87 -50.58 47.36
CA ALA A 34 99.49 -50.57 46.90
C ALA A 34 99.40 -50.60 45.36
N HIS A 35 98.23 -50.92 44.80
CA HIS A 35 97.98 -50.67 43.38
C HIS A 35 97.90 -49.15 43.14
N LEU A 36 98.46 -48.69 42.02
CA LEU A 36 98.42 -47.30 41.60
C LEU A 36 97.71 -47.18 40.25
N GLU A 37 96.75 -46.30 40.15
CA GLU A 37 96.17 -45.90 38.86
C GLU A 37 96.84 -44.63 38.33
N CYS A 38 97.45 -44.74 37.16
CA CYS A 38 98.01 -43.63 36.40
C CYS A 38 96.99 -43.23 35.32
N HIS A 39 96.32 -42.09 35.52
CA HIS A 39 95.37 -41.52 34.57
C HIS A 39 96.06 -40.49 33.67
N TYR A 40 95.83 -40.56 32.36
CA TYR A 40 96.41 -39.62 31.41
C TYR A 40 95.53 -39.38 30.19
N THR A 41 95.67 -38.20 29.60
CA THR A 41 94.97 -37.76 28.39
C THR A 41 95.94 -37.68 27.23
N LEU A 42 95.71 -38.48 26.19
CA LEU A 42 96.28 -38.29 24.87
C LEU A 42 95.60 -37.06 24.24
N THR A 43 96.38 -36.04 23.90
CA THR A 43 95.86 -34.83 23.23
C THR A 43 95.83 -35.00 21.70
N PRO A 44 95.12 -34.15 20.95
CA PRO A 44 95.11 -34.18 19.48
C PRO A 44 96.49 -34.06 18.81
N TYR A 45 97.53 -33.70 19.55
CA TYR A 45 98.90 -33.49 19.07
C TYR A 45 99.78 -34.76 19.09
N ILE A 46 99.26 -35.91 19.52
CA ILE A 46 99.96 -37.20 19.48
C ILE A 46 99.11 -38.29 18.83
N HIS A 47 99.72 -39.08 17.95
CA HIS A 47 99.15 -40.32 17.44
C HIS A 47 99.69 -41.48 18.28
N PRO A 48 98.86 -42.17 19.10
CA PRO A 48 99.30 -43.27 19.94
C PRO A 48 99.69 -44.50 19.11
N HIS A 49 100.63 -45.29 19.60
CA HIS A 49 101.09 -46.49 18.92
C HIS A 49 101.23 -47.68 19.90
N PRO A 50 101.00 -48.96 19.49
CA PRO A 50 101.08 -50.15 20.36
C PRO A 50 102.46 -50.48 20.97
N LYS A 51 103.43 -49.57 20.89
CA LYS A 51 104.75 -49.64 21.55
C LYS A 51 105.11 -48.32 22.24
N ASP A 52 104.13 -47.46 22.46
CA ASP A 52 104.26 -46.33 23.38
C ASP A 52 104.00 -46.86 24.80
N TRP A 53 104.55 -46.23 25.82
CA TRP A 53 104.53 -46.72 27.19
C TRP A 53 104.62 -45.60 28.22
N VAL A 54 104.07 -45.84 29.42
CA VAL A 54 104.24 -44.95 30.57
C VAL A 54 105.24 -45.59 31.51
N GLY A 55 106.32 -44.85 31.80
CA GLY A 55 107.28 -45.23 32.83
C GLY A 55 107.10 -44.41 34.10
N ILE A 56 107.39 -45.01 35.25
CA ILE A 56 107.65 -44.30 36.49
C ILE A 56 109.16 -44.03 36.54
N PHE A 57 109.55 -42.76 36.54
CA PHE A 57 110.94 -42.32 36.55
C PHE A 57 111.25 -41.59 37.85
N LYS A 58 112.44 -41.81 38.41
CA LYS A 58 112.97 -40.97 39.49
C LYS A 58 113.28 -39.58 38.93
N VAL A 59 112.90 -38.51 39.64
CA VAL A 59 113.16 -37.13 39.23
C VAL A 59 114.67 -36.91 39.06
N GLY A 60 115.07 -36.27 37.95
CA GLY A 60 116.47 -36.16 37.54
C GLY A 60 116.94 -37.24 36.55
N TRP A 61 116.03 -38.07 36.04
CA TRP A 61 116.29 -38.95 34.89
C TRP A 61 116.89 -38.18 33.69
N SER A 62 117.81 -38.81 32.97
CA SER A 62 118.52 -38.23 31.82
C SER A 62 118.13 -38.87 30.48
N THR A 63 117.71 -40.14 30.47
CA THR A 63 117.27 -40.85 29.27
C THR A 63 116.03 -41.71 29.52
N ALA A 64 115.31 -42.06 28.44
CA ALA A 64 114.17 -42.98 28.49
C ALA A 64 114.53 -44.43 28.91
N ARG A 65 115.79 -44.72 29.31
CA ARG A 65 116.20 -46.00 29.91
C ARG A 65 116.23 -45.96 31.44
N ASP A 66 116.07 -44.78 32.02
CA ASP A 66 116.27 -44.52 33.45
C ASP A 66 114.96 -44.72 34.24
N TYR A 67 114.07 -45.59 33.74
CA TYR A 67 112.79 -45.90 34.36
C TYR A 67 112.98 -46.86 35.54
N TYR A 68 112.13 -46.72 36.57
CA TYR A 68 112.04 -47.67 37.67
C TYR A 68 111.17 -48.87 37.28
N THR A 69 110.00 -48.60 36.72
CA THR A 69 109.06 -49.58 36.15
C THR A 69 108.27 -48.95 35.01
N PHE A 70 107.65 -49.75 34.17
CA PHE A 70 106.84 -49.28 33.04
C PHE A 70 105.67 -50.21 32.70
N LEU A 71 104.68 -49.65 32.01
CA LEU A 71 103.61 -50.41 31.35
C LEU A 71 103.41 -49.87 29.93
N TRP A 72 103.14 -50.76 28.96
CA TRP A 72 102.75 -50.37 27.61
C TRP A 72 101.43 -49.59 27.65
N SER A 73 101.36 -48.46 26.95
CA SER A 73 100.10 -47.73 26.77
C SER A 73 99.17 -48.60 25.93
N PRO A 74 97.96 -48.96 26.40
CA PRO A 74 96.99 -49.63 25.55
C PRO A 74 96.68 -48.73 24.35
N MET A 75 96.58 -49.34 23.17
CA MET A 75 96.10 -48.65 21.98
C MET A 75 94.58 -48.47 22.11
N PRO A 76 94.02 -47.23 22.03
CA PRO A 76 92.58 -47.05 22.17
C PRO A 76 91.81 -47.75 21.04
N GLU A 77 90.81 -48.55 21.42
CA GLU A 77 89.88 -49.15 20.47
C GLU A 77 89.11 -48.04 19.74
N HIS A 78 89.06 -48.12 18.40
CA HIS A 78 88.46 -47.09 17.53
C HIS A 78 89.07 -45.67 17.66
N TYR A 79 90.39 -45.56 17.90
CA TYR A 79 91.08 -44.26 17.87
C TYR A 79 90.81 -43.48 16.57
N VAL A 80 90.41 -42.20 16.72
CA VAL A 80 90.23 -41.24 15.62
C VAL A 80 91.36 -40.21 15.70
N GLU A 81 92.06 -39.97 14.60
CA GLU A 81 93.16 -39.01 14.56
C GLU A 81 92.70 -37.58 14.88
N GLY A 82 93.41 -36.91 15.78
CA GLY A 82 93.02 -35.58 16.30
C GLY A 82 91.95 -35.61 17.39
N SER A 83 91.53 -36.79 17.88
CA SER A 83 90.66 -36.89 19.06
C SER A 83 91.45 -36.79 20.37
N THR A 84 90.79 -36.30 21.42
CA THR A 84 91.31 -36.32 22.80
C THR A 84 90.83 -37.59 23.50
N VAL A 85 91.74 -38.42 23.99
CA VAL A 85 91.41 -39.73 24.58
C VAL A 85 91.98 -39.87 25.98
N ASN A 86 91.14 -40.26 26.94
CA ASN A 86 91.57 -40.57 28.30
C ASN A 86 91.94 -42.06 28.42
N CYS A 87 93.06 -42.34 29.07
CA CYS A 87 93.62 -43.67 29.30
C CYS A 87 93.96 -43.85 30.78
N VAL A 88 93.94 -45.08 31.25
CA VAL A 88 94.32 -45.47 32.62
C VAL A 88 95.25 -46.68 32.59
N LEU A 89 96.28 -46.66 33.44
CA LEU A 89 97.22 -47.76 33.64
C LEU A 89 97.30 -48.14 35.12
N ALA A 90 97.04 -49.41 35.43
CA ALA A 90 97.11 -49.95 36.79
C ALA A 90 98.50 -50.55 37.07
N PHE A 91 99.38 -49.75 37.67
CA PHE A 91 100.68 -50.21 38.15
C PHE A 91 100.49 -51.08 39.41
N GLN A 92 100.99 -52.31 39.37
CA GLN A 92 100.90 -53.24 40.49
C GLN A 92 101.94 -52.91 41.57
N GLY A 93 101.52 -52.92 42.84
CA GLY A 93 102.33 -52.39 43.95
C GLY A 93 103.66 -53.09 44.20
N TYR A 94 103.81 -54.34 43.79
CA TYR A 94 105.08 -55.09 43.88
C TYR A 94 106.09 -54.70 42.78
N TYR A 95 105.73 -53.80 41.86
CA TYR A 95 106.64 -53.14 40.91
C TYR A 95 106.88 -51.66 41.23
N LEU A 96 106.23 -51.11 42.27
CA LEU A 96 106.39 -49.71 42.68
C LEU A 96 107.57 -49.55 43.64
N PRO A 97 108.17 -48.35 43.72
CA PRO A 97 109.08 -47.99 44.80
C PRO A 97 108.44 -48.16 46.18
N ASN A 98 109.30 -48.40 47.17
CA ASN A 98 108.93 -48.36 48.59
C ASN A 98 109.04 -46.93 49.11
N ASP A 99 108.85 -46.72 50.42
CA ASP A 99 109.16 -45.45 51.08
C ASP A 99 110.68 -45.29 51.24
N ASP A 100 111.32 -44.85 50.16
CA ASP A 100 112.75 -44.51 50.07
C ASP A 100 113.01 -42.99 50.15
N GLY A 101 111.95 -42.19 50.31
CA GLY A 101 111.98 -40.74 50.37
C GLY A 101 112.23 -40.04 49.02
N GLU A 102 112.37 -40.77 47.92
CA GLU A 102 112.68 -40.19 46.62
C GLU A 102 111.44 -39.66 45.90
N PHE A 103 111.66 -38.71 44.99
CA PHE A 103 110.60 -38.18 44.14
C PHE A 103 110.56 -38.91 42.79
N TYR A 104 109.35 -39.26 42.37
CA TYR A 104 109.02 -39.96 41.14
C TYR A 104 108.03 -39.16 40.30
N GLN A 105 108.00 -39.42 39.01
CA GLN A 105 107.05 -38.85 38.06
C GLN A 105 106.69 -39.88 36.98
N PHE A 106 105.48 -39.79 36.42
CA PHE A 106 105.15 -40.52 35.20
C PHE A 106 105.74 -39.78 34.00
N CYS A 107 106.28 -40.53 33.04
CA CYS A 107 106.64 -40.00 31.73
C CYS A 107 106.03 -40.89 30.63
N TYR A 108 105.36 -40.28 29.66
CA TYR A 108 104.85 -40.96 28.47
C TYR A 108 105.95 -40.99 27.41
N VAL A 109 106.32 -42.19 26.96
CA VAL A 109 107.40 -42.45 26.02
C VAL A 109 106.82 -43.08 24.77
N THR A 110 107.15 -42.52 23.61
CA THR A 110 106.75 -43.10 22.32
C THR A 110 107.62 -44.28 21.91
N HIS A 111 107.17 -45.07 20.94
CA HIS A 111 107.91 -46.11 20.25
C HIS A 111 109.22 -45.64 19.57
N LYS A 112 109.41 -44.32 19.44
CA LYS A 112 110.65 -43.68 18.95
C LYS A 112 111.64 -43.36 20.07
N GLY A 113 111.25 -43.52 21.34
CA GLY A 113 112.00 -43.11 22.53
C GLY A 113 111.81 -41.64 22.92
N GLU A 114 110.92 -40.90 22.23
CA GLU A 114 110.63 -39.49 22.55
C GLU A 114 109.70 -39.41 23.77
N ILE A 115 110.03 -38.57 24.75
CA ILE A 115 109.16 -38.23 25.88
C ILE A 115 108.14 -37.18 25.44
N ARG A 116 106.84 -37.47 25.57
CA ARG A 116 105.74 -36.63 25.09
C ARG A 116 104.75 -36.16 26.15
N GLY A 117 104.97 -36.57 27.40
CA GLY A 117 104.26 -36.10 28.58
C GLY A 117 105.06 -36.40 29.84
N ALA A 118 104.95 -35.55 30.87
CA ALA A 118 105.55 -35.75 32.18
C ALA A 118 104.60 -35.25 33.29
N SER A 119 104.49 -35.97 34.40
CA SER A 119 103.64 -35.56 35.53
C SER A 119 104.32 -34.57 36.47
N THR A 120 103.54 -33.98 37.37
CA THR A 120 104.06 -33.45 38.63
C THR A 120 104.77 -34.55 39.45
N PRO A 121 105.82 -34.22 40.21
CA PRO A 121 106.47 -35.18 41.10
C PRO A 121 105.59 -35.64 42.27
N PHE A 122 105.82 -36.87 42.72
CA PHE A 122 105.16 -37.52 43.86
C PHE A 122 106.12 -38.46 44.61
N GLN A 123 105.79 -38.81 45.86
CA GLN A 123 106.55 -39.79 46.66
C GLN A 123 105.71 -41.05 46.95
N PHE A 124 106.36 -42.19 47.15
CA PHE A 124 105.71 -43.40 47.67
C PHE A 124 105.80 -43.40 49.19
N ARG A 125 104.75 -42.93 49.88
CA ARG A 125 104.73 -42.81 51.36
C ARG A 125 103.31 -42.86 51.91
N ALA A 126 103.18 -43.23 53.18
CA ALA A 126 101.90 -43.11 53.90
C ALA A 126 101.54 -41.63 54.17
N ALA A 127 100.23 -41.33 54.26
CA ALA A 127 99.76 -40.02 54.67
C ALA A 127 100.05 -39.78 56.18
N SER A 128 100.47 -38.56 56.53
CA SER A 128 100.83 -38.22 57.91
C SER A 128 99.61 -37.70 58.69
N PRO A 129 99.34 -38.19 59.93
CA PRO A 129 98.23 -37.70 60.75
C PRO A 129 98.28 -36.20 61.10
N VAL A 130 99.41 -35.53 60.90
CA VAL A 130 99.60 -34.11 61.26
C VAL A 130 98.81 -33.16 60.34
N GLU A 131 98.39 -33.62 59.14
CA GLU A 131 97.58 -32.83 58.20
C GLU A 131 96.05 -32.83 58.53
N GLU A 132 95.65 -33.33 59.70
CA GLU A 132 94.24 -33.41 60.14
C GLU A 132 93.77 -32.23 61.02
N LEU A 133 94.69 -31.41 61.55
CA LEU A 133 94.33 -30.18 62.27
C LEU A 133 94.18 -29.00 61.29
N LEU A 134 92.99 -28.40 61.28
CA LEU A 134 92.68 -27.22 60.47
C LEU A 134 92.31 -26.05 61.39
N THR A 135 93.04 -24.95 61.29
CA THR A 135 92.67 -23.66 61.89
C THR A 135 91.68 -22.94 60.98
N MET A 136 90.53 -22.56 61.53
CA MET A 136 89.65 -21.56 60.92
C MET A 136 89.69 -20.27 61.72
N GLU A 137 89.64 -19.16 61.00
CA GLU A 137 89.32 -17.84 61.53
C GLU A 137 87.80 -17.73 61.64
N ASP A 138 87.30 -17.13 62.73
CA ASP A 138 85.87 -16.89 62.92
C ASP A 138 85.46 -15.60 62.21
N GLU A 139 84.40 -15.64 61.40
CA GLU A 139 83.89 -14.47 60.67
C GLU A 139 83.31 -13.38 61.62
N GLY A 140 83.24 -13.67 62.93
CA GLY A 140 82.86 -12.79 64.04
C GLY A 140 83.94 -11.84 64.57
N ASN A 141 84.90 -11.41 63.74
CA ASN A 141 85.82 -10.28 64.00
C ASN A 141 86.58 -10.33 65.36
N SER A 142 86.93 -11.54 65.81
CA SER A 142 87.54 -11.82 67.12
C SER A 142 88.89 -12.53 66.95
N ASP A 143 89.93 -12.04 67.64
CA ASP A 143 91.33 -12.48 67.52
C ASP A 143 91.60 -13.82 68.25
N MET A 144 90.82 -14.86 67.92
CA MET A 144 90.80 -16.13 68.64
C MET A 144 90.68 -17.33 67.68
N LEU A 145 91.81 -17.95 67.36
CA LEU A 145 91.90 -19.16 66.54
C LEU A 145 91.29 -20.39 67.26
N VAL A 146 90.17 -20.91 66.76
CA VAL A 146 89.52 -22.10 67.34
C VAL A 146 90.09 -23.37 66.70
N VAL A 147 90.90 -24.10 67.46
CA VAL A 147 91.44 -25.41 67.06
C VAL A 147 90.36 -26.48 67.23
N THR A 148 89.54 -26.68 66.20
CA THR A 148 88.55 -27.76 66.13
C THR A 148 89.14 -29.02 65.50
N THR A 149 88.56 -30.19 65.81
CA THR A 149 88.84 -31.38 65.00
C THR A 149 88.11 -31.26 63.66
N LYS A 150 88.79 -31.66 62.59
CA LYS A 150 88.25 -31.65 61.21
C LYS A 150 86.91 -32.38 61.09
N ALA A 151 86.67 -33.41 61.90
CA ALA A 151 85.38 -34.11 62.01
C ALA A 151 84.24 -33.19 62.45
N GLY A 152 84.32 -32.55 63.62
CA GLY A 152 83.23 -31.73 64.17
C GLY A 152 82.90 -30.49 63.31
N LEU A 153 83.92 -29.92 62.67
CA LEU A 153 83.73 -28.85 61.68
C LEU A 153 82.94 -29.33 60.44
N LEU A 154 83.25 -30.54 59.96
CA LEU A 154 82.53 -31.15 58.83
C LEU A 154 81.10 -31.54 59.22
N GLU A 155 80.87 -32.04 60.44
CA GLU A 155 79.53 -32.35 60.97
C GLU A 155 78.62 -31.11 60.98
N LEU A 156 79.07 -29.98 61.56
CA LEU A 156 78.29 -28.73 61.57
C LEU A 156 78.06 -28.18 60.15
N LYS A 157 79.04 -28.31 59.26
CA LYS A 157 78.89 -27.92 57.85
C LYS A 157 77.91 -28.81 57.09
N ILE A 158 77.89 -30.11 57.37
CA ILE A 158 76.91 -31.07 56.84
C ILE A 158 75.50 -30.72 57.35
N GLU A 159 75.33 -30.42 58.63
CA GLU A 159 74.02 -30.07 59.19
C GLU A 159 73.46 -28.76 58.60
N LYS A 160 74.30 -27.73 58.43
CA LYS A 160 73.92 -26.49 57.71
C LYS A 160 73.47 -26.79 56.28
N ILE A 161 74.25 -27.56 55.52
CA ILE A 161 73.93 -27.94 54.13
C ILE A 161 72.66 -28.82 54.07
N MET A 162 72.43 -29.68 55.06
CA MET A 162 71.21 -30.50 55.15
C MET A 162 69.97 -29.64 55.39
N LYS A 163 70.05 -28.61 56.24
CA LYS A 163 68.96 -27.66 56.45
C LYS A 163 68.67 -26.82 55.20
N GLU A 164 69.71 -26.25 54.58
CA GLU A 164 69.60 -25.51 53.31
C GLU A 164 68.98 -26.38 52.21
N LYS A 165 69.37 -27.66 52.12
CA LYS A 165 68.76 -28.65 51.23
C LYS A 165 67.27 -28.89 51.54
N GLU A 166 66.88 -28.99 52.81
CA GLU A 166 65.46 -29.19 53.19
C GLU A 166 64.60 -27.98 52.82
N GLU A 167 65.12 -26.76 53.01
CA GLU A 167 64.46 -25.52 52.60
C GLU A 167 64.34 -25.40 51.07
N LEU A 168 65.39 -25.77 50.33
CA LEU A 168 65.35 -25.85 48.86
C LEU A 168 64.37 -26.91 48.35
N VAL A 169 64.27 -28.09 49.00
CA VAL A 169 63.28 -29.12 48.63
C VAL A 169 61.84 -28.64 48.86
N LYS A 170 61.57 -27.88 49.94
CA LYS A 170 60.27 -27.24 50.17
C LYS A 170 59.94 -26.22 49.07
N LEU A 171 60.92 -25.41 48.65
CA LEU A 171 60.75 -24.44 47.57
C LEU A 171 60.49 -25.13 46.22
N ILE A 172 61.22 -26.20 45.90
CA ILE A 172 60.99 -27.01 44.69
C ILE A 172 59.57 -27.57 44.67
N ALA A 173 59.08 -28.15 45.77
CA ALA A 173 57.72 -28.69 45.84
C ALA A 173 56.61 -27.62 45.65
N VAL A 174 56.86 -26.37 46.05
CA VAL A 174 55.95 -25.24 45.77
C VAL A 174 55.99 -24.89 44.28
N LEU A 175 57.17 -24.74 43.69
CA LEU A 175 57.34 -24.42 42.26
C LEU A 175 56.82 -25.54 41.33
N GLU A 176 56.94 -26.81 41.73
CA GLU A 176 56.33 -27.95 41.03
C GLU A 176 54.81 -27.89 41.05
N LYS A 177 54.20 -27.48 42.19
CA LYS A 177 52.75 -27.27 42.30
C LYS A 177 52.29 -26.08 41.45
N GLU A 178 52.98 -24.95 41.50
CA GLU A 178 52.67 -23.76 40.71
C GLU A 178 52.79 -24.04 39.21
N THR A 179 53.87 -24.70 38.77
CA THR A 179 54.04 -25.07 37.36
C THR A 179 53.02 -26.13 36.90
N ALA A 180 52.56 -27.03 37.78
CA ALA A 180 51.44 -27.91 37.48
C ALA A 180 50.12 -27.15 37.31
N GLN A 181 49.82 -26.19 38.21
CA GLN A 181 48.62 -25.34 38.12
C GLN A 181 48.62 -24.46 36.86
N LEU A 182 49.77 -23.88 36.50
CA LEU A 182 49.93 -23.09 35.28
C LEU A 182 49.76 -23.94 34.01
N ARG A 183 50.31 -25.16 33.97
CA ARG A 183 50.08 -26.11 32.85
C ARG A 183 48.60 -26.47 32.72
N GLU A 184 47.92 -26.71 33.83
CA GLU A 184 46.48 -27.02 33.83
C GLU A 184 45.65 -25.83 33.35
N GLN A 185 46.02 -24.60 33.74
CA GLN A 185 45.40 -23.37 33.25
C GLN A 185 45.62 -23.15 31.75
N VAL A 186 46.84 -23.34 31.24
CA VAL A 186 47.12 -23.32 29.79
C VAL A 186 46.25 -24.37 29.08
N GLY A 187 46.19 -25.59 29.60
CA GLY A 187 45.34 -26.65 29.06
C GLY A 187 43.81 -26.43 29.23
N ARG A 188 43.36 -25.40 29.95
CA ARG A 188 41.98 -24.88 29.91
C ARG A 188 41.82 -23.85 28.79
N MET A 189 42.67 -22.81 28.80
CA MET A 189 42.69 -21.75 27.78
C MET A 189 42.84 -22.30 26.35
N GLU A 190 43.65 -23.34 26.13
CA GLU A 190 43.82 -23.98 24.82
C GLU A 190 42.56 -24.69 24.32
N ARG A 191 41.78 -25.30 25.22
CA ARG A 191 40.49 -25.93 24.88
C ARG A 191 39.41 -24.88 24.60
N GLU A 192 39.36 -23.82 25.40
CA GLU A 192 38.46 -22.68 25.19
C GLU A 192 38.77 -22.00 23.84
N LEU A 193 40.05 -21.74 23.54
CA LEU A 193 40.50 -21.22 22.24
C LEU A 193 40.18 -22.16 21.07
N SER A 194 40.25 -23.48 21.26
CA SER A 194 39.87 -24.47 20.23
C SER A 194 38.36 -24.51 20.01
N HIS A 195 37.57 -24.37 21.08
CA HIS A 195 36.10 -24.31 20.99
C HIS A 195 35.65 -23.04 20.26
N GLU A 196 36.21 -21.88 20.62
CA GLU A 196 35.92 -20.60 19.98
C GLU A 196 36.34 -20.56 18.52
N LYS A 197 37.44 -21.22 18.13
CA LYS A 197 37.81 -21.41 16.72
C LYS A 197 36.75 -22.21 15.96
N GLY A 198 36.35 -23.37 16.49
CA GLY A 198 35.29 -24.18 15.88
C GLY A 198 33.95 -23.43 15.77
N ARG A 199 33.59 -22.64 16.79
CA ARG A 199 32.41 -21.77 16.78
C ARG A 199 32.51 -20.66 15.71
N CYS A 200 33.70 -20.10 15.53
CA CYS A 200 33.97 -19.09 14.49
C CYS A 200 33.89 -19.71 13.08
N GLU A 201 34.49 -20.88 12.87
CA GLU A 201 34.42 -21.63 11.61
C GLU A 201 32.97 -22.05 11.27
N GLN A 202 32.17 -22.47 12.27
CA GLN A 202 30.74 -22.74 12.10
C GLN A 202 29.97 -21.47 11.71
N LEU A 203 30.12 -20.36 12.43
CA LEU A 203 29.45 -19.10 12.12
C LEU A 203 29.86 -18.54 10.75
N GLN A 204 31.10 -18.78 10.31
CA GLN A 204 31.56 -18.40 8.98
C GLN A 204 30.90 -19.25 7.88
N ALA A 205 30.66 -20.54 8.12
CA ALA A 205 29.87 -21.39 7.22
C ALA A 205 28.39 -20.95 7.17
N GLU A 206 27.76 -20.75 8.32
CA GLU A 206 26.37 -20.27 8.42
C GLU A 206 26.19 -18.90 7.74
N GLN A 207 27.14 -17.98 7.90
CA GLN A 207 27.14 -16.69 7.20
C GLN A 207 27.26 -16.85 5.68
N LYS A 208 28.12 -17.75 5.20
CA LYS A 208 28.29 -18.03 3.77
C LYS A 208 27.02 -18.62 3.16
N ASP A 209 26.40 -19.59 3.84
CA ASP A 209 25.21 -20.26 3.34
C ASP A 209 24.00 -19.30 3.37
N LEU A 210 23.90 -18.44 4.39
CA LEU A 210 22.91 -17.35 4.44
C LEU A 210 23.12 -16.31 3.31
N LEU A 211 24.37 -16.02 2.93
CA LEU A 211 24.69 -15.17 1.78
C LEU A 211 24.27 -15.80 0.45
N GLU A 212 24.50 -17.10 0.27
CA GLU A 212 24.06 -17.84 -0.93
C GLU A 212 22.52 -17.90 -1.02
N VAL A 213 21.83 -18.14 0.08
CA VAL A 213 20.36 -18.05 0.16
C VAL A 213 19.86 -16.62 -0.13
N SER A 214 20.49 -15.59 0.44
CA SER A 214 20.15 -14.19 0.19
C SER A 214 20.36 -13.80 -1.28
N GLN A 215 21.40 -14.32 -1.94
CA GLN A 215 21.65 -14.12 -3.36
C GLN A 215 20.59 -14.82 -4.22
N SER A 216 20.23 -16.07 -3.92
CA SER A 216 19.17 -16.79 -4.63
C SER A 216 17.81 -16.10 -4.50
N LEU A 217 17.41 -15.70 -3.29
CA LEU A 217 16.18 -14.94 -3.06
C LEU A 217 16.17 -13.59 -3.80
N ARG A 218 17.33 -12.94 -3.96
CA ARG A 218 17.46 -11.70 -4.74
C ARG A 218 17.25 -11.94 -6.24
N MET A 219 17.79 -13.03 -6.78
CA MET A 219 17.57 -13.42 -8.18
C MET A 219 16.11 -13.81 -8.44
N GLU A 220 15.48 -14.52 -7.51
CA GLU A 220 14.07 -14.91 -7.60
C GLU A 220 13.14 -13.68 -7.53
N ASN A 221 13.42 -12.73 -6.62
CA ASN A 221 12.70 -11.46 -6.55
C ASN A 221 12.85 -10.63 -7.83
N GLU A 222 14.04 -10.59 -8.45
CA GLU A 222 14.23 -9.92 -9.73
C GLU A 222 13.43 -10.59 -10.87
N GLU A 223 13.35 -11.93 -10.88
CA GLU A 223 12.50 -12.62 -11.84
C GLU A 223 11.00 -12.37 -11.59
N PHE A 224 10.55 -12.39 -10.34
CA PHE A 224 9.17 -12.01 -9.99
C PHE A 224 8.86 -10.56 -10.36
N ARG A 225 9.77 -9.62 -10.12
CA ARG A 225 9.65 -8.21 -10.53
C ARG A 225 9.51 -8.07 -12.04
N LYS A 226 10.28 -8.86 -12.80
CA LYS A 226 10.17 -8.91 -14.27
C LYS A 226 8.81 -9.49 -14.70
N ARG A 227 8.41 -10.65 -14.17
CA ARG A 227 7.09 -11.29 -14.45
C ARG A 227 5.93 -10.36 -14.12
N TYR A 228 6.02 -9.63 -13.00
CA TYR A 228 5.04 -8.63 -12.58
C TYR A 228 4.97 -7.47 -13.57
N SER A 229 6.11 -6.89 -13.94
CA SER A 229 6.19 -5.83 -14.96
C SER A 229 5.56 -6.26 -16.29
N GLU A 230 5.92 -7.45 -16.78
CA GLU A 230 5.32 -8.02 -18.00
C GLU A 230 3.80 -8.24 -17.89
N ALA A 231 3.29 -8.62 -16.71
CA ALA A 231 1.85 -8.75 -16.46
C ALA A 231 1.16 -7.38 -16.39
N THR A 232 1.78 -6.38 -15.76
CA THR A 232 1.27 -5.00 -15.68
C THR A 232 1.19 -4.37 -17.06
N SER A 233 2.21 -4.52 -17.93
CA SER A 233 2.14 -4.04 -19.31
C SER A 233 1.05 -4.73 -20.13
N LYS A 234 0.83 -6.04 -19.93
CA LYS A 234 -0.28 -6.77 -20.57
C LYS A 234 -1.65 -6.30 -20.07
N ALA A 235 -1.78 -5.93 -18.79
CA ALA A 235 -3.01 -5.34 -18.26
C ALA A 235 -3.30 -3.98 -18.90
N HIS A 236 -2.32 -3.07 -18.95
CA HIS A 236 -2.47 -1.76 -19.61
C HIS A 236 -2.82 -1.89 -21.11
N GLN A 237 -2.24 -2.86 -21.82
CA GLN A 237 -2.60 -3.09 -23.23
C GLN A 237 -4.05 -3.57 -23.39
N LEU A 238 -4.53 -4.45 -22.50
CA LEU A 238 -5.91 -4.91 -22.50
C LEU A 238 -6.89 -3.80 -22.10
N GLU A 239 -6.50 -2.89 -21.21
CA GLU A 239 -7.26 -1.69 -20.87
C GLU A 239 -7.37 -0.74 -22.08
N GLU A 240 -6.28 -0.50 -22.81
CA GLU A 240 -6.28 0.27 -24.06
C GLU A 240 -7.15 -0.41 -25.14
N ASP A 241 -7.05 -1.74 -25.31
CA ASP A 241 -7.87 -2.51 -26.24
C ASP A 241 -9.37 -2.41 -25.88
N ILE A 242 -9.72 -2.49 -24.60
CA ILE A 242 -11.11 -2.32 -24.10
C ILE A 242 -11.61 -0.89 -24.36
N VAL A 243 -10.79 0.13 -24.14
CA VAL A 243 -11.14 1.53 -24.48
C VAL A 243 -11.33 1.68 -25.99
N SER A 244 -10.46 1.08 -26.81
CA SER A 244 -10.57 1.10 -28.27
C SER A 244 -11.84 0.40 -28.78
N VAL A 245 -12.23 -0.73 -28.18
CA VAL A 245 -13.43 -1.49 -28.54
C VAL A 245 -14.70 -0.79 -28.06
N THR A 246 -14.71 -0.24 -26.84
CA THR A 246 -15.86 0.51 -26.32
C THR A 246 -16.09 1.83 -27.07
N HIS A 247 -15.03 2.54 -27.47
CA HIS A 247 -15.16 3.72 -28.33
C HIS A 247 -15.82 3.36 -29.68
N LYS A 248 -15.33 2.31 -30.36
CA LYS A 248 -15.93 1.79 -31.61
C LYS A 248 -17.37 1.31 -31.44
N ALA A 249 -17.72 0.75 -30.28
CA ALA A 249 -19.10 0.38 -29.98
C ALA A 249 -20.02 1.61 -29.87
N ILE A 250 -19.57 2.69 -29.22
CA ILE A 250 -20.28 3.97 -29.12
C ILE A 250 -20.41 4.63 -30.50
N GLU A 251 -19.36 4.62 -31.33
CA GLU A 251 -19.45 5.07 -32.74
C GLU A 251 -20.56 4.31 -33.49
N LYS A 252 -20.63 2.99 -33.37
CA LYS A 252 -21.66 2.18 -34.04
C LYS A 252 -23.06 2.33 -33.44
N GLU A 253 -23.18 2.61 -32.15
CA GLU A 253 -24.46 2.95 -31.54
C GLU A 253 -24.99 4.31 -32.04
N THR A 254 -24.12 5.32 -32.14
CA THR A 254 -24.51 6.65 -32.69
C THR A 254 -24.79 6.63 -34.19
N GLU A 255 -24.07 5.83 -34.99
CA GLU A 255 -24.42 5.54 -36.39
C GLU A 255 -25.82 4.89 -36.48
N LEU A 256 -26.09 3.90 -35.64
CA LEU A 256 -27.34 3.16 -35.62
C LEU A 256 -28.52 4.04 -35.19
N ASP A 257 -28.33 4.96 -34.23
CA ASP A 257 -29.34 5.96 -33.85
C ASP A 257 -29.57 7.01 -34.95
N SER A 258 -28.52 7.44 -35.66
CA SER A 258 -28.65 8.27 -36.87
C SER A 258 -29.49 7.56 -37.95
N LEU A 259 -29.36 6.25 -38.08
CA LEU A 259 -30.18 5.43 -38.98
C LEU A 259 -31.61 5.23 -38.47
N LYS A 260 -31.85 5.04 -37.16
CA LYS A 260 -33.20 5.03 -36.56
C LYS A 260 -33.92 6.35 -36.83
N ASP A 261 -33.26 7.49 -36.67
CA ASP A 261 -33.85 8.82 -36.90
C ASP A 261 -34.18 9.06 -38.38
N LYS A 262 -33.31 8.63 -39.31
CA LYS A 262 -33.60 8.64 -40.76
C LYS A 262 -34.80 7.74 -41.10
N LEU A 263 -34.89 6.56 -40.48
CA LEU A 263 -36.02 5.64 -40.66
C LEU A 263 -37.33 6.25 -40.12
N ARG A 264 -37.33 6.88 -38.95
CA ARG A 264 -38.51 7.58 -38.41
C ARG A 264 -38.98 8.72 -39.32
N LYS A 265 -38.05 9.50 -39.90
CA LYS A 265 -38.37 10.56 -40.86
C LYS A 265 -38.99 10.02 -42.14
N ALA A 266 -38.35 9.04 -42.78
CA ALA A 266 -38.88 8.39 -43.98
C ALA A 266 -40.22 7.68 -43.73
N GLN A 267 -40.45 7.15 -42.52
CA GLN A 267 -41.73 6.58 -42.12
C GLN A 267 -42.82 7.67 -41.99
N HIS A 268 -42.50 8.83 -41.40
CA HIS A 268 -43.44 9.94 -41.29
C HIS A 268 -43.77 10.55 -42.67
N GLU A 269 -42.77 10.70 -43.55
CA GLU A 269 -42.94 11.11 -44.95
C GLU A 269 -43.86 10.12 -45.70
N ARG A 270 -43.67 8.80 -45.51
CA ARG A 270 -44.56 7.77 -46.05
C ARG A 270 -45.99 7.92 -45.53
N GLU A 271 -46.18 8.12 -44.23
CA GLU A 271 -47.49 8.29 -43.60
C GLU A 271 -48.19 9.59 -44.06
N GLN A 272 -47.43 10.65 -44.30
CA GLN A 272 -47.91 11.89 -44.92
C GLN A 272 -48.36 11.67 -46.38
N LEU A 273 -47.54 10.97 -47.19
CA LEU A 273 -47.87 10.61 -48.57
C LEU A 273 -49.07 9.65 -48.67
N GLU A 274 -49.21 8.72 -47.72
CA GLU A 274 -50.35 7.80 -47.62
C GLU A 274 -51.63 8.55 -47.23
N CYS A 275 -51.54 9.56 -46.36
CA CYS A 275 -52.63 10.48 -46.06
C CYS A 275 -53.05 11.30 -47.29
N GLN A 276 -52.09 11.86 -48.04
CA GLN A 276 -52.35 12.57 -49.31
C GLN A 276 -52.97 11.67 -50.37
N LEU A 277 -52.45 10.45 -50.55
CA LEU A 277 -53.03 9.44 -51.44
C LEU A 277 -54.44 9.02 -51.02
N LYS A 278 -54.80 9.18 -49.74
CA LYS A 278 -56.17 8.98 -49.28
C LYS A 278 -57.08 10.17 -49.60
N THR A 279 -56.64 11.42 -49.35
CA THR A 279 -57.46 12.59 -49.70
C THR A 279 -57.73 12.69 -51.19
N GLU A 280 -56.71 12.46 -52.04
CA GLU A 280 -56.86 12.37 -53.50
C GLU A 280 -57.84 11.27 -53.95
N ARG A 281 -57.90 10.15 -53.20
CA ARG A 281 -58.80 9.02 -53.48
C ARG A 281 -60.23 9.30 -53.07
N ASP A 282 -60.42 9.96 -51.93
CA ASP A 282 -61.72 10.38 -51.41
C ASP A 282 -62.30 11.53 -52.28
N GLU A 283 -61.47 12.49 -52.72
CA GLU A 283 -61.82 13.50 -53.72
C GLU A 283 -62.18 12.88 -55.08
N LYS A 284 -61.40 11.90 -55.55
CA LYS A 284 -61.72 11.18 -56.80
C LYS A 284 -63.06 10.45 -56.75
N GLU A 285 -63.42 9.86 -55.60
CA GLU A 285 -64.74 9.25 -55.43
C GLU A 285 -65.85 10.31 -55.35
N LEU A 286 -65.60 11.48 -54.73
CA LEU A 286 -66.51 12.63 -54.73
C LEU A 286 -66.74 13.18 -56.16
N TYR A 287 -65.70 13.35 -56.97
CA TYR A 287 -65.83 13.74 -58.38
C TYR A 287 -66.63 12.71 -59.20
N LYS A 288 -66.45 11.42 -58.90
CA LYS A 288 -67.20 10.31 -59.52
C LYS A 288 -68.67 10.27 -59.08
N VAL A 289 -69.00 10.69 -57.86
CA VAL A 289 -70.38 10.94 -57.40
C VAL A 289 -70.98 12.17 -58.09
N HIS A 290 -70.22 13.26 -58.22
CA HIS A 290 -70.66 14.45 -58.99
C HIS A 290 -70.96 14.11 -60.44
N LEU A 291 -70.09 13.36 -61.13
CA LEU A 291 -70.30 12.93 -62.51
C LEU A 291 -71.62 12.15 -62.65
N LYS A 292 -71.86 11.16 -61.77
CA LYS A 292 -73.13 10.41 -61.74
C LYS A 292 -74.35 11.29 -61.49
N ASN A 293 -74.24 12.29 -60.61
CA ASN A 293 -75.34 13.22 -60.36
C ASN A 293 -75.64 14.06 -61.61
N THR A 294 -74.62 14.53 -62.33
CA THR A 294 -74.77 15.26 -63.60
C THR A 294 -75.27 14.36 -64.75
N GLU A 295 -74.92 13.07 -64.78
CA GLU A 295 -75.51 12.08 -65.69
C GLU A 295 -77.00 11.85 -65.40
N ILE A 296 -77.38 11.74 -64.11
CA ILE A 296 -78.78 11.63 -63.67
C ILE A 296 -79.56 12.91 -64.00
N GLU A 297 -78.96 14.09 -63.85
CA GLU A 297 -79.58 15.36 -64.23
C GLU A 297 -79.74 15.49 -65.75
N ASN A 298 -78.75 15.10 -66.54
CA ASN A 298 -78.87 15.02 -68.00
C ASN A 298 -79.99 14.05 -68.44
N THR A 299 -80.12 12.87 -67.82
CA THR A 299 -81.20 11.94 -68.17
C THR A 299 -82.59 12.48 -67.78
N LYS A 300 -82.71 13.21 -66.67
CA LYS A 300 -83.94 13.96 -66.33
C LYS A 300 -84.25 15.03 -67.39
N LEU A 301 -83.31 15.91 -67.69
CA LEU A 301 -83.49 16.98 -68.68
C LEU A 301 -83.79 16.43 -70.08
N MET A 302 -83.14 15.34 -70.50
CA MET A 302 -83.47 14.63 -71.74
C MET A 302 -84.89 14.06 -71.73
N SER A 303 -85.37 13.53 -70.59
CA SER A 303 -86.75 13.08 -70.46
C SER A 303 -87.76 14.23 -70.51
N GLU A 304 -87.43 15.39 -69.94
CA GLU A 304 -88.25 16.60 -69.97
C GLU A 304 -88.29 17.21 -71.38
N VAL A 305 -87.15 17.28 -72.08
CA VAL A 305 -87.10 17.67 -73.50
C VAL A 305 -87.93 16.71 -74.36
N GLN A 306 -87.95 15.41 -74.05
CA GLN A 306 -88.79 14.45 -74.76
C GLN A 306 -90.29 14.61 -74.45
N THR A 307 -90.70 14.91 -73.20
CA THR A 307 -92.11 15.19 -72.91
C THR A 307 -92.56 16.52 -73.51
N LEU A 308 -91.72 17.55 -73.50
CA LEU A 308 -91.96 18.81 -74.19
C LEU A 308 -92.09 18.61 -75.71
N LYS A 309 -91.22 17.80 -76.32
CA LYS A 309 -91.31 17.44 -77.75
C LYS A 309 -92.59 16.67 -78.08
N ASN A 310 -93.04 15.77 -77.21
CA ASN A 310 -94.32 15.08 -77.37
C ASN A 310 -95.51 16.06 -77.24
N LEU A 311 -95.45 16.99 -76.29
CA LEU A 311 -96.44 18.06 -76.13
C LEU A 311 -96.47 18.99 -77.35
N ASP A 312 -95.32 19.28 -77.97
CA ASP A 312 -95.24 20.12 -79.15
C ASP A 312 -95.79 19.41 -80.39
N GLY A 313 -95.43 18.14 -80.63
CA GLY A 313 -96.05 17.33 -81.69
C GLY A 313 -97.57 17.16 -81.52
N ASN A 314 -98.07 17.12 -80.28
CA ASN A 314 -99.51 17.17 -80.00
C ASN A 314 -100.13 18.53 -80.36
N LYS A 315 -99.44 19.66 -80.09
CA LYS A 315 -99.89 21.00 -80.54
C LYS A 315 -99.83 21.12 -82.06
N GLU A 316 -98.79 20.63 -82.72
CA GLU A 316 -98.70 20.60 -84.19
C GLU A 316 -99.86 19.81 -84.78
N SER A 317 -100.18 18.64 -84.21
CA SER A 317 -101.33 17.82 -84.61
C SER A 317 -102.67 18.55 -84.43
N MET A 318 -102.82 19.28 -83.32
CA MET A 318 -104.00 20.13 -83.06
C MET A 318 -104.06 21.35 -83.99
N ILE A 319 -102.90 21.93 -84.34
CA ILE A 319 -102.78 23.01 -85.34
C ILE A 319 -103.13 22.49 -86.74
N THR A 320 -102.79 21.26 -87.11
CA THR A 320 -103.25 20.65 -88.37
C THR A 320 -104.75 20.41 -88.36
N GLN A 321 -105.33 19.93 -87.25
CA GLN A 321 -106.79 19.80 -87.11
C GLN A 321 -107.50 21.15 -87.24
N PHE A 322 -107.03 22.20 -86.55
CA PHE A 322 -107.60 23.54 -86.69
C PHE A 322 -107.39 24.15 -88.08
N LYS A 323 -106.29 23.84 -88.79
CA LYS A 323 -106.13 24.23 -90.20
C LYS A 323 -107.18 23.55 -91.07
N GLU A 324 -107.39 22.25 -90.94
CA GLU A 324 -108.45 21.57 -91.68
C GLU A 324 -109.85 22.09 -91.33
N GLU A 325 -110.13 22.45 -90.08
CA GLU A 325 -111.39 23.09 -89.68
C GLU A 325 -111.54 24.48 -90.29
N ILE A 326 -110.46 25.27 -90.34
CA ILE A 326 -110.44 26.56 -91.05
C ILE A 326 -110.68 26.36 -92.54
N ASP A 327 -110.08 25.36 -93.19
CA ASP A 327 -110.28 25.08 -94.62
C ASP A 327 -111.73 24.62 -94.92
N LYS A 328 -112.33 23.81 -94.03
CA LYS A 328 -113.75 23.43 -94.06
C LYS A 328 -114.67 24.65 -93.88
N LEU A 329 -114.35 25.54 -92.93
CA LEU A 329 -115.11 26.77 -92.68
C LEU A 329 -114.94 27.81 -93.78
N GLN A 330 -113.77 27.93 -94.40
CA GLN A 330 -113.54 28.76 -95.58
C GLN A 330 -114.34 28.24 -96.78
N SER A 331 -114.37 26.92 -96.98
CA SER A 331 -115.20 26.29 -98.02
C SER A 331 -116.69 26.61 -97.79
N CYS A 332 -117.18 26.45 -96.57
CA CYS A 332 -118.56 26.79 -96.20
C CYS A 332 -118.83 28.31 -96.28
N LEU A 333 -117.83 29.17 -96.04
CA LEU A 333 -117.93 30.61 -96.28
C LEU A 333 -118.01 30.96 -97.77
N VAL A 334 -117.30 30.25 -98.64
CA VAL A 334 -117.41 30.41 -100.11
C VAL A 334 -118.77 29.92 -100.60
N GLU A 335 -119.28 28.80 -100.08
CA GLU A 335 -120.66 28.36 -100.35
C GLU A 335 -121.68 29.40 -99.87
N LYS A 336 -121.53 29.92 -98.65
CA LYS A 336 -122.38 30.98 -98.09
C LYS A 336 -122.25 32.29 -98.85
N GLU A 337 -121.08 32.65 -99.36
CA GLU A 337 -120.92 33.79 -100.25
C GLU A 337 -121.65 33.57 -101.57
N ASN A 338 -121.55 32.40 -102.18
CA ASN A 338 -122.28 32.08 -103.40
C ASN A 338 -123.81 32.12 -103.18
N LEU A 339 -124.28 31.62 -102.03
CA LEU A 339 -125.68 31.69 -101.61
C LEU A 339 -126.13 33.12 -101.31
N SER A 340 -125.29 33.93 -100.67
CA SER A 340 -125.51 35.34 -100.38
C SER A 340 -125.52 36.18 -101.66
N ARG A 341 -124.64 35.88 -102.62
CA ARG A 341 -124.53 36.50 -103.95
C ARG A 341 -125.75 36.16 -104.83
N ALA A 342 -126.44 35.05 -104.56
CA ALA A 342 -127.76 34.75 -105.12
C ALA A 342 -128.90 35.50 -104.41
N LEU A 343 -128.85 35.64 -103.08
CA LEU A 343 -129.88 36.34 -102.28
C LEU A 343 -129.82 37.88 -102.38
N LEU A 344 -128.66 38.48 -102.66
CA LEU A 344 -128.50 39.94 -102.73
C LEU A 344 -129.19 40.61 -103.93
N LEU A 345 -129.85 39.84 -104.80
CA LEU A 345 -130.68 40.35 -105.88
C LEU A 345 -132.12 40.71 -105.45
N THR A 346 -132.53 40.40 -104.21
CA THR A 346 -133.90 40.68 -103.73
C THR A 346 -133.96 41.43 -102.40
N ALA A 347 -134.46 42.67 -102.48
CA ALA A 347 -134.91 43.57 -101.41
C ALA A 347 -133.85 44.24 -100.51
N SER A 348 -134.25 45.39 -99.94
CA SER A 348 -133.41 46.29 -99.13
C SER A 348 -134.25 47.23 -98.26
N THR A 349 -133.92 47.35 -96.97
CA THR A 349 -134.04 48.57 -96.15
C THR A 349 -133.14 48.47 -94.90
N LYS A 350 -132.87 49.59 -94.23
CA LYS A 350 -132.04 49.69 -93.01
C LYS A 350 -132.59 50.78 -92.09
N GLU A 351 -132.77 50.54 -90.80
CA GLU A 351 -133.19 51.62 -89.88
C GLU A 351 -132.65 51.54 -88.42
N ASP A 352 -132.20 50.38 -87.93
CA ASP A 352 -131.69 50.22 -86.54
C ASP A 352 -130.34 50.89 -86.23
N THR A 353 -129.61 51.37 -87.24
CA THR A 353 -128.20 51.82 -87.14
C THR A 353 -127.98 53.02 -86.19
N ILE A 354 -129.04 53.74 -85.82
CA ILE A 354 -128.95 54.96 -84.99
C ILE A 354 -128.96 54.61 -83.48
N LEU A 355 -129.79 53.65 -83.06
CA LEU A 355 -129.99 53.33 -81.63
C LEU A 355 -128.73 52.72 -80.98
N LEU A 356 -127.88 52.07 -81.76
CA LEU A 356 -126.64 51.45 -81.30
C LEU A 356 -125.55 52.48 -80.93
N LYS A 357 -125.50 53.64 -81.59
CA LYS A 357 -124.43 54.63 -81.35
C LYS A 357 -124.53 55.29 -79.97
N GLU A 358 -125.74 55.60 -79.51
CA GLU A 358 -125.94 56.23 -78.19
C GLU A 358 -125.69 55.26 -77.01
N LYS A 359 -125.75 53.94 -77.26
CA LYS A 359 -125.34 52.94 -76.26
C LYS A 359 -123.82 52.84 -76.11
N LEU A 360 -123.05 53.08 -77.18
CA LEU A 360 -121.59 53.03 -77.15
C LEU A 360 -121.00 54.14 -76.28
N ARG A 361 -121.44 55.38 -76.48
CA ARG A 361 -120.96 56.56 -75.72
C ARG A 361 -121.07 56.38 -74.20
N LYS A 362 -122.18 55.80 -73.73
CA LYS A 362 -122.42 55.54 -72.30
C LYS A 362 -121.51 54.44 -71.71
N ALA A 363 -121.02 53.52 -72.54
CA ALA A 363 -120.03 52.53 -72.10
C ALA A 363 -118.62 53.15 -72.01
N GLU A 364 -118.27 54.04 -72.93
CA GLU A 364 -116.98 54.74 -72.95
C GLU A 364 -116.81 55.65 -71.72
N GLU A 365 -117.86 56.42 -71.36
CA GLU A 365 -117.88 57.27 -70.15
C GLU A 365 -117.69 56.44 -68.85
N GLN A 366 -118.29 55.24 -68.76
CA GLN A 366 -118.16 54.36 -67.60
C GLN A 366 -116.75 53.76 -67.46
N VAL A 367 -116.10 53.41 -68.59
CA VAL A 367 -114.71 52.89 -68.61
C VAL A 367 -113.69 53.96 -68.24
N GLN A 368 -113.98 55.23 -68.54
CA GLN A 368 -113.08 56.33 -68.19
C GLN A 368 -113.04 56.57 -66.68
N ALA A 369 -114.18 56.46 -65.98
CA ALA A 369 -114.26 56.60 -64.52
C ALA A 369 -113.45 55.51 -63.77
N THR A 370 -113.62 54.24 -64.10
CA THR A 370 -112.89 53.14 -63.45
C THR A 370 -111.37 53.20 -63.70
N ARG A 371 -110.96 53.82 -64.82
CA ARG A 371 -109.55 54.11 -65.09
C ARG A 371 -108.95 55.17 -64.16
N GLN A 372 -109.74 56.14 -63.68
CA GLN A 372 -109.29 57.08 -62.65
C GLN A 372 -109.17 56.43 -61.27
N GLU A 373 -110.09 55.52 -60.91
CA GLU A 373 -110.02 54.75 -59.65
C GLU A 373 -108.75 53.88 -59.59
N ALA A 374 -108.40 53.20 -60.69
CA ALA A 374 -107.18 52.41 -60.79
C ALA A 374 -105.89 53.24 -60.62
N ILE A 375 -105.88 54.50 -61.05
CA ILE A 375 -104.75 55.42 -60.87
C ILE A 375 -104.62 55.84 -59.40
N PHE A 376 -105.74 55.99 -58.68
CA PHE A 376 -105.75 56.30 -57.25
C PHE A 376 -105.17 55.14 -56.42
N LEU A 377 -105.65 53.91 -56.66
CA LEU A 377 -105.15 52.70 -56.01
C LEU A 377 -103.66 52.44 -56.27
N ALA A 378 -103.18 52.71 -57.50
CA ALA A 378 -101.76 52.62 -57.83
C ALA A 378 -100.89 53.62 -57.04
N LYS A 379 -101.44 54.80 -56.72
CA LYS A 379 -100.75 55.80 -55.89
C LYS A 379 -100.71 55.38 -54.42
N GLU A 380 -101.82 54.89 -53.87
CA GLU A 380 -101.88 54.37 -52.49
C GLU A 380 -100.88 53.20 -52.29
N LEU A 381 -100.73 52.32 -53.28
CA LEU A 381 -99.74 51.25 -53.24
C LEU A 381 -98.30 51.78 -53.23
N SER A 382 -98.02 52.84 -53.98
CA SER A 382 -96.71 53.53 -53.99
C SER A 382 -96.41 54.17 -52.64
N ASP A 383 -97.37 54.91 -52.07
CA ASP A 383 -97.20 55.58 -50.78
C ASP A 383 -97.02 54.57 -49.63
N ALA A 384 -97.68 53.40 -49.69
CA ALA A 384 -97.46 52.29 -48.75
C ALA A 384 -96.04 51.69 -48.84
N VAL A 385 -95.48 51.54 -50.06
CA VAL A 385 -94.09 51.09 -50.25
C VAL A 385 -93.10 52.13 -49.70
N ASN A 386 -93.34 53.42 -49.94
CA ASN A 386 -92.50 54.50 -49.41
C ASN A 386 -92.48 54.50 -47.87
N VAL A 387 -93.61 54.26 -47.19
CA VAL A 387 -93.67 54.13 -45.73
C VAL A 387 -92.91 52.89 -45.22
N ARG A 388 -93.02 51.74 -45.91
CA ARG A 388 -92.26 50.52 -45.58
C ARG A 388 -90.75 50.79 -45.65
N ASP A 389 -90.28 51.41 -46.73
CA ASP A 389 -88.85 51.61 -46.96
C ASP A 389 -88.28 52.68 -46.02
N LYS A 390 -89.08 53.70 -45.67
CA LYS A 390 -88.76 54.67 -44.62
C LYS A 390 -88.63 54.01 -43.24
N THR A 391 -89.58 53.15 -42.83
CA THR A 391 -89.51 52.45 -41.54
C THR A 391 -88.34 51.44 -41.47
N MET A 392 -87.96 50.82 -42.59
CA MET A 392 -86.73 50.01 -42.71
C MET A 392 -85.46 50.84 -42.47
N ALA A 393 -85.36 52.03 -43.07
CA ALA A 393 -84.22 52.93 -42.86
C ALA A 393 -84.15 53.48 -41.42
N ASP A 394 -85.30 53.80 -40.81
CA ASP A 394 -85.37 54.26 -39.43
C ASP A 394 -85.00 53.14 -38.43
N LEU A 395 -85.43 51.90 -38.68
CA LEU A 395 -85.02 50.73 -37.90
C LEU A 395 -83.50 50.47 -38.00
N HIS A 396 -82.91 50.65 -39.19
CA HIS A 396 -81.47 50.55 -39.37
C HIS A 396 -80.72 51.65 -38.59
N THR A 397 -81.24 52.88 -38.61
CA THR A 397 -80.67 54.02 -37.86
C THR A 397 -80.69 53.74 -36.35
N VAL A 398 -81.82 53.27 -35.81
CA VAL A 398 -81.94 52.89 -34.39
C VAL A 398 -80.98 51.76 -34.00
N ARG A 399 -80.68 50.80 -34.90
CA ARG A 399 -79.65 49.77 -34.63
C ARG A 399 -78.25 50.37 -34.52
N VAL A 400 -77.89 51.29 -35.40
CA VAL A 400 -76.58 51.99 -35.37
C VAL A 400 -76.47 52.87 -34.12
N GLU A 401 -77.54 53.52 -33.69
CA GLU A 401 -77.58 54.26 -32.42
C GLU A 401 -77.48 53.35 -31.20
N ASN A 402 -78.08 52.15 -31.23
CA ASN A 402 -77.94 51.16 -30.14
C ASN A 402 -76.49 50.69 -29.98
N GLU A 403 -75.80 50.41 -31.10
CA GLU A 403 -74.36 50.10 -31.10
C GLU A 403 -73.49 51.28 -30.62
N ARG A 404 -73.87 52.52 -30.97
CA ARG A 404 -73.22 53.72 -30.45
C ARG A 404 -73.37 53.87 -28.94
N VAL A 405 -74.58 53.66 -28.41
CA VAL A 405 -74.86 53.70 -26.96
C VAL A 405 -74.12 52.57 -26.23
N ARG A 406 -74.00 51.37 -26.82
CA ARG A 406 -73.19 50.28 -26.27
C ARG A 406 -71.70 50.66 -26.15
N LYS A 407 -71.12 51.32 -27.16
CA LYS A 407 -69.74 51.85 -27.06
C LYS A 407 -69.61 52.90 -25.96
N GLN A 408 -70.55 53.84 -25.87
CA GLN A 408 -70.55 54.86 -24.82
C GLN A 408 -70.69 54.26 -23.42
N LEU A 409 -71.44 53.16 -23.26
CA LEU A 409 -71.54 52.43 -21.99
C LEU A 409 -70.20 51.81 -21.57
N ALA A 410 -69.45 51.23 -22.52
CA ALA A 410 -68.12 50.67 -22.27
C ALA A 410 -67.08 51.76 -21.93
N GLU A 411 -67.14 52.92 -22.59
CA GLU A 411 -66.30 54.10 -22.28
C GLU A 411 -66.65 54.70 -20.90
N LEU A 412 -67.91 54.64 -20.48
CA LEU A 412 -68.35 55.03 -19.14
C LEU A 412 -67.90 54.03 -18.05
N GLN A 413 -67.90 52.72 -18.34
CA GLN A 413 -67.32 51.71 -17.44
C GLN A 413 -65.80 51.92 -17.25
N LEU A 414 -65.06 52.20 -18.34
CA LEU A 414 -63.63 52.51 -18.31
C LEU A 414 -63.26 53.84 -17.62
N SER A 415 -64.21 54.77 -17.50
CA SER A 415 -64.00 56.04 -16.80
C SER A 415 -64.52 56.06 -15.36
N ALA A 416 -65.49 55.21 -15.01
CA ALA A 416 -65.86 54.94 -13.62
C ALA A 416 -64.68 54.34 -12.84
N ALA A 417 -63.95 53.39 -13.44
CA ALA A 417 -62.74 52.76 -12.87
C ALA A 417 -61.51 53.69 -12.70
N ARG A 418 -61.67 55.02 -12.90
CA ARG A 418 -60.60 56.02 -12.82
C ARG A 418 -60.86 57.16 -11.83
N LYS A 419 -61.92 57.09 -10.99
CA LYS A 419 -62.26 58.16 -10.03
C LYS A 419 -62.38 57.75 -8.55
N GLU A 420 -62.02 56.51 -8.23
CA GLU A 420 -61.57 56.10 -6.90
C GLU A 420 -60.15 55.53 -7.07
N GLN A 421 -59.11 55.90 -6.32
CA GLN A 421 -58.97 56.94 -5.30
C GLN A 421 -57.51 57.45 -5.32
N LYS A 422 -57.20 58.69 -4.87
CA LYS A 422 -55.87 59.31 -5.02
C LYS A 422 -55.18 59.68 -3.70
N CYS A 423 -54.23 58.86 -3.25
CA CYS A 423 -53.16 59.19 -2.29
C CYS A 423 -51.91 58.32 -2.57
N PHE A 424 -50.77 58.60 -1.93
CA PHE A 424 -49.45 58.45 -2.61
C PHE A 424 -48.31 57.88 -1.72
N PHE A 425 -47.96 56.59 -1.91
CA PHE A 425 -46.67 55.89 -1.65
C PHE A 425 -45.95 55.98 -0.26
N PRO A 426 -44.91 55.17 0.02
CA PRO A 426 -44.58 53.74 -0.28
C PRO A 426 -44.42 52.92 1.06
N PRO A 427 -43.88 51.66 1.15
CA PRO A 427 -43.30 50.76 0.12
C PRO A 427 -43.75 49.26 0.11
N LYS A 428 -43.43 48.60 -1.02
CA LYS A 428 -43.00 47.19 -1.25
C LYS A 428 -43.68 45.94 -0.61
N GLU A 429 -43.81 44.91 -1.46
CA GLU A 429 -43.51 43.47 -1.18
C GLU A 429 -44.37 42.67 -0.18
N LYS A 430 -45.71 42.66 -0.32
CA LYS A 430 -46.57 41.66 0.38
C LYS A 430 -47.71 40.99 -0.42
N SER A 431 -47.88 41.27 -1.71
CA SER A 431 -48.91 40.61 -2.54
C SER A 431 -48.34 39.49 -3.41
N ASP A 432 -47.25 39.76 -4.13
CA ASP A 432 -46.60 38.76 -4.99
C ASP A 432 -46.09 37.56 -4.20
N THR A 433 -45.65 37.77 -2.95
CA THR A 433 -45.20 36.72 -2.04
C THR A 433 -46.29 35.69 -1.75
N LEU A 434 -47.54 36.11 -1.50
CA LEU A 434 -48.62 35.18 -1.21
C LEU A 434 -49.04 34.37 -2.46
N GLU A 435 -48.99 34.98 -3.65
CA GLU A 435 -49.26 34.25 -4.89
C GLU A 435 -48.12 33.29 -5.25
N HIS A 436 -46.86 33.69 -5.02
CA HIS A 436 -45.72 32.78 -5.19
C HIS A 436 -45.69 31.69 -4.11
N GLU A 437 -46.19 31.94 -2.90
CA GLU A 437 -46.38 30.92 -1.87
C GLU A 437 -47.46 29.93 -2.24
N LEU A 438 -48.64 30.37 -2.68
CA LEU A 438 -49.68 29.46 -3.18
C LEU A 438 -49.22 28.68 -4.43
N ARG A 439 -48.43 29.28 -5.32
CA ARG A 439 -47.81 28.56 -6.46
C ARG A 439 -46.78 27.53 -5.98
N ARG A 440 -45.90 27.89 -5.03
CA ARG A 440 -44.93 26.96 -4.41
C ARG A 440 -45.64 25.83 -3.65
N GLU A 441 -46.70 26.10 -2.88
CA GLU A 441 -47.48 25.08 -2.20
C GLU A 441 -48.18 24.15 -3.19
N VAL A 442 -48.69 24.65 -4.32
CA VAL A 442 -49.25 23.80 -5.38
C VAL A 442 -48.20 22.94 -6.07
N GLU A 443 -46.94 23.38 -6.16
CA GLU A 443 -45.83 22.59 -6.71
C GLU A 443 -45.24 21.61 -5.69
N ASP A 444 -45.11 22.01 -4.43
CA ASP A 444 -44.73 21.17 -3.29
C ASP A 444 -45.77 20.08 -3.02
N LEU A 445 -47.07 20.40 -3.06
CA LEU A 445 -48.14 19.39 -2.96
C LEU A 445 -48.14 18.44 -4.15
N LYS A 446 -47.83 18.89 -5.38
CA LYS A 446 -47.62 17.99 -6.53
C LYS A 446 -46.40 17.09 -6.32
N LEU A 447 -45.28 17.62 -5.84
CA LEU A 447 -44.07 16.86 -5.56
C LEU A 447 -44.29 15.85 -4.43
N ARG A 448 -44.94 16.25 -3.34
CA ARG A 448 -45.27 15.38 -2.20
C ARG A 448 -46.32 14.32 -2.57
N LEU A 449 -47.27 14.62 -3.47
CA LEU A 449 -48.16 13.62 -4.06
C LEU A 449 -47.44 12.68 -5.03
N GLN A 450 -46.48 13.15 -5.81
CA GLN A 450 -45.66 12.33 -6.69
C GLN A 450 -44.75 11.40 -5.88
N MET A 451 -44.07 11.90 -4.86
CA MET A 451 -43.28 11.12 -3.91
C MET A 451 -44.14 10.12 -3.13
N ALA A 452 -45.36 10.50 -2.72
CA ALA A 452 -46.30 9.56 -2.13
C ALA A 452 -46.71 8.47 -3.13
N ALA A 453 -46.97 8.81 -4.40
CA ALA A 453 -47.30 7.85 -5.45
C ALA A 453 -46.11 6.92 -5.78
N ASP A 454 -44.88 7.42 -5.77
CA ASP A 454 -43.68 6.62 -5.98
C ASP A 454 -43.34 5.74 -4.76
N HIS A 455 -43.55 6.24 -3.53
CA HIS A 455 -43.51 5.42 -2.32
C HIS A 455 -44.63 4.38 -2.29
N TYR A 456 -45.82 4.66 -2.82
CA TYR A 456 -46.86 3.63 -3.03
C TYR A 456 -46.46 2.61 -4.09
N LYS A 457 -45.77 3.00 -5.18
CA LYS A 457 -45.17 2.05 -6.14
C LYS A 457 -44.05 1.23 -5.49
N GLU A 458 -43.26 1.82 -4.60
CA GLU A 458 -42.20 1.16 -3.86
C GLU A 458 -42.77 0.15 -2.86
N LYS A 459 -43.74 0.56 -2.03
CA LYS A 459 -44.51 -0.32 -1.14
C LYS A 459 -45.29 -1.38 -1.91
N PHE A 460 -45.73 -1.12 -3.14
CA PHE A 460 -46.27 -2.16 -4.02
C PHE A 460 -45.21 -3.15 -4.51
N LYS A 461 -44.01 -2.70 -4.91
CA LYS A 461 -42.87 -3.58 -5.22
C LYS A 461 -42.42 -4.38 -3.99
N GLU A 462 -42.48 -3.78 -2.79
CA GLU A 462 -42.15 -4.41 -1.52
C GLU A 462 -43.21 -5.44 -1.12
N CYS A 463 -44.51 -5.10 -1.16
CA CYS A 463 -45.60 -6.06 -1.00
C CYS A 463 -45.52 -7.18 -2.05
N GLN A 464 -45.08 -6.91 -3.28
CA GLN A 464 -44.84 -7.96 -4.28
C GLN A 464 -43.60 -8.82 -3.95
N ARG A 465 -42.54 -8.25 -3.35
CA ARG A 465 -41.38 -9.00 -2.82
C ARG A 465 -41.77 -9.84 -1.59
N LEU A 466 -42.55 -9.27 -0.67
CA LEU A 466 -43.09 -9.94 0.51
C LEU A 466 -44.07 -11.04 0.10
N GLN A 467 -44.93 -10.84 -0.90
CA GLN A 467 -45.75 -11.92 -1.47
C GLN A 467 -44.87 -13.03 -2.07
N LYS A 468 -43.79 -12.67 -2.78
CA LYS A 468 -42.80 -13.65 -3.30
C LYS A 468 -41.98 -14.34 -2.19
N GLN A 469 -41.86 -13.75 -1.01
CA GLN A 469 -41.25 -14.37 0.17
C GLN A 469 -42.25 -15.23 0.96
N ILE A 470 -43.49 -14.77 1.13
CA ILE A 470 -44.60 -15.52 1.75
C ILE A 470 -44.89 -16.78 0.93
N ASN A 471 -44.94 -16.69 -0.40
CA ASN A 471 -45.07 -17.88 -1.26
C ASN A 471 -43.87 -18.83 -1.05
N LYS A 472 -42.62 -18.31 -1.01
CA LYS A 472 -41.43 -19.12 -0.70
C LYS A 472 -41.43 -19.78 0.70
N LEU A 473 -42.09 -19.16 1.67
CA LEU A 473 -42.26 -19.71 3.03
C LEU A 473 -43.48 -20.65 3.13
N SER A 474 -44.48 -20.50 2.26
CA SER A 474 -45.61 -21.42 2.10
C SER A 474 -45.20 -22.74 1.43
N ASP A 475 -44.13 -22.72 0.65
CA ASP A 475 -43.64 -23.87 -0.13
C ASP A 475 -42.48 -24.66 0.55
N GLN A 476 -42.24 -24.48 1.86
CA GLN A 476 -41.26 -25.27 2.63
C GLN A 476 -41.90 -26.15 3.73
N PRO A 477 -41.78 -27.49 3.64
CA PRO A 477 -42.28 -28.39 4.68
C PRO A 477 -41.31 -28.55 5.86
N ALA A 478 -41.78 -28.14 7.04
CA ALA A 478 -41.42 -28.63 8.38
C ALA A 478 -39.93 -28.62 8.83
N SER A 479 -39.61 -27.72 9.77
CA SER A 479 -38.68 -28.01 10.86
C SER A 479 -39.03 -27.25 12.15
N THR A 480 -39.01 -27.97 13.29
CA THR A 480 -38.92 -27.48 14.69
C THR A 480 -39.90 -26.41 15.22
N ASN A 481 -41.02 -26.89 15.78
CA ASN A 481 -41.53 -26.65 17.16
C ASN A 481 -42.00 -25.27 17.69
N SER A 482 -43.08 -25.35 18.49
CA SER A 482 -43.50 -24.47 19.60
C SER A 482 -44.06 -23.07 19.29
N VAL A 483 -44.99 -22.49 20.08
CA VAL A 483 -46.08 -23.02 20.95
C VAL A 483 -46.96 -21.82 21.40
N LEU A 484 -48.27 -22.03 21.67
CA LEU A 484 -49.23 -20.99 22.12
C LEU A 484 -49.50 -19.86 21.06
N THR A 485 -50.64 -19.15 20.99
CA THR A 485 -51.83 -19.10 21.87
C THR A 485 -53.15 -18.86 21.09
N LYS A 486 -54.26 -19.36 21.65
CA LYS A 486 -55.63 -18.80 21.77
C LYS A 486 -55.86 -17.33 21.28
N ARG A 487 -57.05 -16.88 20.83
CA ARG A 487 -58.44 -17.44 20.84
C ARG A 487 -59.39 -16.55 20.02
N ILE A 488 -60.53 -17.12 19.56
CA ILE A 488 -61.85 -16.48 19.31
C ILE A 488 -61.91 -15.38 18.23
N GLY A 489 -62.85 -15.41 17.27
CA GLY A 489 -63.85 -16.45 16.96
C GLY A 489 -65.09 -15.92 16.21
N ASN A 490 -66.07 -16.80 16.04
CA ASN A 490 -67.46 -16.56 15.59
C ASN A 490 -67.66 -15.93 14.19
N GLN A 491 -68.14 -16.70 13.21
CA GLN A 491 -69.57 -16.93 12.85
C GLN A 491 -70.03 -15.99 11.70
N GLN A 492 -70.89 -16.37 10.74
CA GLN A 492 -71.52 -17.67 10.43
C GLN A 492 -72.32 -17.62 9.10
N LYS A 493 -72.40 -18.76 8.37
CA LYS A 493 -73.28 -19.02 7.19
C LYS A 493 -72.94 -18.20 5.92
N VAL A 494 -73.32 -18.60 4.69
CA VAL A 494 -74.29 -19.64 4.25
C VAL A 494 -73.65 -20.66 3.26
N ASN A 495 -74.10 -21.90 3.39
CA ASN A 495 -74.23 -23.05 2.46
C ASN A 495 -74.23 -22.75 0.92
N ASP A 496 -73.95 -23.71 0.00
CA ASP A 496 -73.72 -25.16 0.14
C ASP A 496 -72.87 -25.84 -0.99
N ALA A 497 -72.58 -27.14 -0.79
CA ALA A 497 -72.12 -28.22 -1.69
C ALA A 497 -72.33 -28.08 -3.24
N SER A 498 -71.62 -28.76 -4.16
CA SER A 498 -70.60 -29.86 -4.16
C SER A 498 -69.96 -29.94 -5.60
N ILE A 499 -69.17 -30.90 -6.12
CA ILE A 499 -68.79 -32.32 -5.82
C ILE A 499 -67.30 -32.56 -6.27
N ASN A 500 -66.74 -33.74 -5.97
CA ASN A 500 -65.46 -34.29 -6.48
C ASN A 500 -65.57 -34.76 -7.97
N THR A 501 -64.58 -35.31 -8.70
CA THR A 501 -63.26 -35.94 -8.39
C THR A 501 -62.39 -36.03 -9.67
N ASP A 502 -61.05 -36.11 -9.55
CA ASP A 502 -60.02 -36.77 -10.39
C ASP A 502 -60.02 -36.68 -11.94
N PRO A 503 -58.88 -37.01 -12.59
CA PRO A 503 -58.74 -38.38 -13.11
C PRO A 503 -57.32 -38.99 -13.01
N ALA A 504 -57.26 -40.33 -13.02
CA ALA A 504 -56.03 -41.11 -13.23
C ALA A 504 -56.17 -42.00 -14.50
N ALA A 505 -55.05 -42.41 -15.09
CA ALA A 505 -55.00 -43.00 -16.43
C ALA A 505 -55.09 -44.54 -16.48
N SER A 506 -55.61 -45.09 -17.59
CA SER A 506 -55.09 -46.28 -18.31
C SER A 506 -55.92 -46.57 -19.59
N ALA A 507 -55.45 -47.50 -20.45
CA ALA A 507 -55.95 -47.68 -21.82
C ALA A 507 -56.53 -49.09 -22.11
N SER A 508 -57.43 -49.21 -23.11
CA SER A 508 -57.57 -50.43 -23.95
C SER A 508 -58.40 -50.25 -25.24
N ALA A 509 -57.88 -50.85 -26.31
CA ALA A 509 -58.30 -51.04 -27.71
C ALA A 509 -59.78 -51.26 -28.16
N MET A 510 -59.99 -51.00 -29.48
CA MET A 510 -60.99 -51.59 -30.44
C MET A 510 -62.49 -51.27 -30.28
N ASP A 511 -63.35 -51.22 -31.32
CA ASP A 511 -63.24 -51.06 -32.80
C ASP A 511 -64.66 -50.73 -33.37
N VAL A 512 -64.81 -50.63 -34.71
CA VAL A 512 -66.05 -50.64 -35.55
C VAL A 512 -66.49 -49.30 -36.18
N ARG A 513 -66.62 -49.36 -37.52
CA ARG A 513 -67.08 -48.38 -38.53
C ARG A 513 -68.57 -48.62 -38.92
N PRO A 514 -69.19 -47.86 -39.86
CA PRO A 514 -69.12 -46.43 -40.22
C PRO A 514 -70.52 -45.78 -40.47
N ALA A 515 -70.59 -44.47 -40.81
CA ALA A 515 -71.28 -43.89 -42.01
C ALA A 515 -71.84 -42.44 -41.83
N VAL A 516 -71.55 -41.56 -42.82
CA VAL A 516 -72.48 -40.69 -43.62
C VAL A 516 -73.62 -39.92 -42.88
N SER A 517 -73.86 -38.60 -43.03
CA SER A 517 -73.56 -37.60 -44.10
C SER A 517 -73.59 -36.11 -43.67
N SER A 518 -72.83 -35.27 -44.38
CA SER A 518 -73.19 -33.93 -44.93
C SER A 518 -73.57 -32.74 -44.02
N ALA A 519 -73.14 -31.54 -44.48
CA ALA A 519 -73.44 -30.18 -43.98
C ALA A 519 -72.74 -29.82 -42.64
N GLU A 520 -72.12 -28.64 -42.44
CA GLU A 520 -71.95 -27.42 -43.28
C GLU A 520 -70.48 -26.93 -43.29
N THR A 521 -70.04 -26.29 -44.37
CA THR A 521 -68.61 -26.00 -44.66
C THR A 521 -68.08 -24.67 -44.11
N ASP A 522 -68.66 -24.12 -43.03
CA ASP A 522 -68.18 -22.87 -42.39
C ASP A 522 -67.49 -23.09 -41.02
N PHE A 523 -67.69 -24.23 -40.35
CA PHE A 523 -67.13 -24.48 -39.02
C PHE A 523 -65.68 -25.01 -39.03
N ASP A 524 -65.27 -25.66 -40.13
CA ASP A 524 -63.97 -26.34 -40.23
C ASP A 524 -62.79 -25.37 -40.30
N MET A 525 -62.98 -24.18 -40.88
CA MET A 525 -61.94 -23.13 -40.95
C MET A 525 -61.61 -22.59 -39.55
N LEU A 526 -62.64 -22.13 -38.83
CA LEU A 526 -62.52 -21.61 -37.45
C LEU A 526 -61.91 -22.64 -36.49
N THR A 527 -62.34 -23.91 -36.59
CA THR A 527 -61.83 -24.97 -35.71
C THR A 527 -60.35 -25.27 -36.00
N LYS A 528 -59.94 -25.23 -37.27
CA LYS A 528 -58.57 -25.48 -37.71
C LYS A 528 -57.62 -24.33 -37.41
N ASP A 529 -58.08 -23.09 -37.54
CA ASP A 529 -57.31 -21.91 -37.13
C ASP A 529 -57.13 -21.86 -35.61
N HIS A 530 -58.17 -22.17 -34.82
CA HIS A 530 -58.06 -22.24 -33.36
C HIS A 530 -57.12 -23.39 -32.90
N VAL A 531 -57.10 -24.53 -33.62
CA VAL A 531 -56.10 -25.59 -33.38
C VAL A 531 -54.69 -25.14 -33.78
N CYS A 532 -54.54 -24.37 -34.86
CA CYS A 532 -53.26 -23.81 -35.29
C CYS A 532 -52.72 -22.81 -34.27
N GLU A 533 -53.54 -21.87 -33.78
CA GLU A 533 -53.19 -20.94 -32.71
C GLU A 533 -52.83 -21.69 -31.42
N MET A 534 -53.63 -22.66 -30.98
CA MET A 534 -53.33 -23.43 -29.77
C MET A 534 -52.02 -24.23 -29.91
N THR A 535 -51.73 -24.78 -31.09
CA THR A 535 -50.45 -25.46 -31.37
C THR A 535 -49.28 -24.49 -31.33
N LYS A 536 -49.44 -23.28 -31.89
CA LYS A 536 -48.45 -22.19 -31.80
C LYS A 536 -48.24 -21.72 -30.37
N GLU A 537 -49.31 -21.57 -29.58
CA GLU A 537 -49.23 -21.15 -28.18
C GLU A 537 -48.54 -22.21 -27.30
N ILE A 538 -48.77 -23.50 -27.58
CA ILE A 538 -48.04 -24.62 -26.97
C ILE A 538 -46.56 -24.59 -27.37
N ALA A 539 -46.23 -24.33 -28.62
CA ALA A 539 -44.84 -24.20 -29.07
C ALA A 539 -44.14 -23.01 -28.39
N GLU A 540 -44.77 -21.84 -28.34
CA GLU A 540 -44.27 -20.67 -27.62
C GLU A 540 -44.11 -20.92 -26.11
N LYS A 541 -45.08 -21.61 -25.46
CA LYS A 541 -44.97 -22.02 -24.05
C LYS A 541 -43.79 -22.99 -23.84
N THR A 542 -43.56 -23.92 -24.78
CA THR A 542 -42.44 -24.88 -24.74
C THR A 542 -41.10 -24.17 -24.93
N GLU A 543 -41.00 -23.19 -25.83
CA GLU A 543 -39.80 -22.37 -26.00
C GLU A 543 -39.51 -21.52 -24.74
N LYS A 544 -40.54 -20.83 -24.22
CA LYS A 544 -40.45 -20.03 -22.98
C LYS A 544 -40.04 -20.89 -21.79
N TYR A 545 -40.56 -22.12 -21.68
CA TYR A 545 -40.15 -23.11 -20.67
C TYR A 545 -38.69 -23.53 -20.84
N ASN A 546 -38.25 -23.89 -22.05
CA ASN A 546 -36.86 -24.29 -22.33
C ASN A 546 -35.89 -23.14 -22.03
N LYS A 547 -36.25 -21.90 -22.37
CA LYS A 547 -35.46 -20.70 -22.09
C LYS A 547 -35.38 -20.40 -20.58
N CYS A 548 -36.47 -20.59 -19.85
CA CYS A 548 -36.50 -20.47 -18.38
C CYS A 548 -35.66 -21.57 -17.70
N LYS A 549 -35.74 -22.81 -18.20
CA LYS A 549 -34.91 -23.94 -17.75
C LYS A 549 -33.42 -23.67 -17.99
N GLN A 550 -33.04 -23.11 -19.14
CA GLN A 550 -31.65 -22.73 -19.41
C GLN A 550 -31.17 -21.66 -18.43
N LEU A 551 -31.93 -20.56 -18.25
CA LEU A 551 -31.58 -19.50 -17.30
C LEU A 551 -31.43 -20.03 -15.85
N LEU A 552 -32.30 -20.95 -15.41
CA LEU A 552 -32.19 -21.60 -14.11
C LEU A 552 -30.91 -22.45 -13.99
N GLN A 553 -30.51 -23.12 -15.06
CA GLN A 553 -29.28 -23.91 -15.09
C GLN A 553 -28.04 -23.02 -15.15
N ASP A 554 -28.08 -21.92 -15.90
CA ASP A 554 -27.01 -20.91 -15.94
C ASP A 554 -26.79 -20.28 -14.55
N GLU A 555 -27.86 -19.81 -13.88
CA GLU A 555 -27.79 -19.31 -12.50
C GLU A 555 -27.28 -20.37 -11.51
N LYS A 556 -27.67 -21.65 -11.67
CA LYS A 556 -27.10 -22.73 -10.86
C LYS A 556 -25.58 -22.85 -11.06
N THR A 557 -25.06 -22.69 -12.28
CA THR A 557 -23.60 -22.68 -12.50
C THR A 557 -22.93 -21.43 -11.93
N LYS A 558 -23.58 -20.27 -11.90
CA LYS A 558 -23.07 -19.06 -11.25
C LYS A 558 -23.00 -19.23 -9.72
N CYS A 559 -24.08 -19.72 -9.09
CA CYS A 559 -24.09 -20.01 -7.66
C CYS A 559 -22.98 -20.99 -7.26
N ASN A 560 -22.74 -22.04 -8.06
CA ASN A 560 -21.63 -22.96 -7.82
C ASN A 560 -20.27 -22.26 -7.91
N LYS A 561 -20.03 -21.42 -8.94
CA LYS A 561 -18.78 -20.64 -9.06
C LYS A 561 -18.56 -19.71 -7.87
N TYR A 562 -19.60 -19.00 -7.42
CA TYR A 562 -19.51 -18.14 -6.24
C TYR A 562 -19.24 -18.93 -4.95
N ALA A 563 -19.77 -20.16 -4.82
CA ALA A 563 -19.44 -21.04 -3.71
C ALA A 563 -17.96 -21.53 -3.76
N ASP A 564 -17.47 -21.89 -4.95
CA ASP A 564 -16.06 -22.26 -5.16
C ASP A 564 -15.10 -21.09 -4.90
N GLU A 565 -15.51 -19.86 -5.23
CA GLU A 565 -14.75 -18.64 -4.96
C GLU A 565 -14.76 -18.28 -3.47
N LEU A 566 -15.93 -18.39 -2.80
CA LEU A 566 -16.04 -18.20 -1.35
C LEU A 566 -15.16 -19.20 -0.59
N ALA A 567 -15.19 -20.48 -0.96
CA ALA A 567 -14.36 -21.51 -0.34
C ALA A 567 -12.85 -21.27 -0.52
N LYS A 568 -12.42 -20.72 -1.67
CA LYS A 568 -11.03 -20.30 -1.90
C LYS A 568 -10.65 -19.09 -1.04
N MET A 569 -11.56 -18.14 -0.86
CA MET A 569 -11.32 -16.98 0.01
C MET A 569 -11.28 -17.37 1.50
N GLU A 570 -12.13 -18.30 1.94
CA GLU A 570 -12.04 -18.90 3.27
C GLU A 570 -10.72 -19.63 3.51
N LEU A 571 -10.20 -20.36 2.53
CA LEU A 571 -8.92 -21.06 2.64
C LEU A 571 -7.78 -20.05 2.80
N LYS A 572 -7.72 -19.04 1.92
CA LYS A 572 -6.73 -17.96 2.00
C LYS A 572 -6.80 -17.19 3.33
N TRP A 573 -8.01 -16.96 3.85
CA TRP A 573 -8.19 -16.34 5.17
C TRP A 573 -7.61 -17.20 6.29
N LYS A 574 -7.87 -18.52 6.27
CA LYS A 574 -7.30 -19.47 7.25
C LYS A 574 -5.77 -19.53 7.16
N GLU A 575 -5.21 -19.48 5.95
CA GLU A 575 -3.76 -19.38 5.73
C GLU A 575 -3.20 -18.05 6.27
N GLN A 576 -3.85 -16.92 6.00
CA GLN A 576 -3.45 -15.60 6.48
C GLN A 576 -3.51 -15.46 8.01
N VAL A 577 -4.55 -16.03 8.65
CA VAL A 577 -4.65 -16.12 10.12
C VAL A 577 -3.47 -16.93 10.68
N LYS A 578 -3.16 -18.08 10.09
CA LYS A 578 -2.03 -18.91 10.53
C LYS A 578 -0.67 -18.20 10.37
N VAL A 579 -0.48 -17.43 9.30
CA VAL A 579 0.72 -16.58 9.15
C VAL A 579 0.77 -15.50 10.23
N ALA A 580 -0.35 -14.86 10.55
CA ALA A 580 -0.41 -13.86 11.62
C ALA A 580 -0.14 -14.47 13.02
N GLU A 581 -0.60 -15.68 13.29
CA GLU A 581 -0.29 -16.43 14.52
C GLU A 581 1.21 -16.78 14.61
N ASN A 582 1.81 -17.25 13.52
CA ASN A 582 3.26 -17.52 13.45
C ASN A 582 4.10 -16.25 13.69
N VAL A 583 3.81 -15.15 12.97
CA VAL A 583 4.53 -13.88 13.12
C VAL A 583 4.38 -13.32 14.55
N LYS A 584 3.23 -13.51 15.20
CA LYS A 584 3.03 -13.14 16.60
C LYS A 584 3.87 -13.98 17.56
N LEU A 585 4.09 -15.26 17.26
CA LEU A 585 4.97 -16.14 18.04
C LEU A 585 6.44 -15.70 17.88
N GLU A 586 6.90 -15.49 16.65
CA GLU A 586 8.25 -15.02 16.33
C GLU A 586 8.56 -13.68 16.98
N LEU A 587 7.59 -12.74 16.99
CA LEU A 587 7.72 -11.45 17.66
C LEU A 587 7.90 -11.60 19.17
N ALA A 588 7.11 -12.48 19.82
CA ALA A 588 7.26 -12.74 21.25
C ALA A 588 8.63 -13.34 21.60
N GLU A 589 9.17 -14.24 20.77
CA GLU A 589 10.53 -14.73 20.95
C GLU A 589 11.60 -13.64 20.76
N VAL A 590 11.42 -12.71 19.81
CA VAL A 590 12.32 -11.57 19.62
C VAL A 590 12.29 -10.65 20.84
N GLU A 591 11.10 -10.33 21.35
CA GLU A 591 10.96 -9.55 22.58
C GLU A 591 11.63 -10.21 23.77
N ASP A 592 11.45 -11.52 23.98
CA ASP A 592 12.03 -12.21 25.13
C ASP A 592 13.56 -12.36 25.00
N ARG A 593 14.08 -12.56 23.79
CA ARG A 593 15.54 -12.44 23.52
C ARG A 593 16.06 -11.03 23.85
N TYR A 594 15.32 -9.98 23.53
CA TYR A 594 15.72 -8.60 23.84
C TYR A 594 15.65 -8.29 25.35
N LYS A 595 14.61 -8.76 26.05
CA LYS A 595 14.49 -8.67 27.53
C LYS A 595 15.66 -9.37 28.23
N LEU A 596 16.10 -10.53 27.73
CA LEU A 596 17.29 -11.23 28.24
C LEU A 596 18.59 -10.45 28.00
N GLN A 597 18.76 -9.81 26.84
CA GLN A 597 19.90 -8.95 26.55
C GLN A 597 19.93 -7.68 27.42
N LEU A 598 18.78 -7.05 27.67
CA LEU A 598 18.68 -5.93 28.62
C LEU A 598 19.09 -6.39 30.04
N ALA A 599 18.52 -7.50 30.52
CA ALA A 599 18.87 -8.07 31.83
C ALA A 599 20.32 -8.61 31.92
N GLU A 600 21.05 -8.69 30.80
CA GLU A 600 22.50 -8.93 30.77
C GLU A 600 23.28 -7.62 30.86
N LYS A 601 22.88 -6.58 30.11
CA LYS A 601 23.50 -5.26 30.19
C LYS A 601 23.27 -4.59 31.55
N ASP A 602 22.11 -4.78 32.17
CA ASP A 602 21.87 -4.35 33.55
C ASP A 602 22.82 -5.06 34.54
N ARG A 603 23.14 -6.35 34.33
CA ARG A 603 24.15 -7.05 35.16
C ARG A 603 25.54 -6.46 34.95
N GLU A 604 25.98 -6.30 33.69
CA GLU A 604 27.27 -5.67 33.37
C GLU A 604 27.39 -4.26 33.97
N ILE A 605 26.34 -3.45 33.92
CA ILE A 605 26.31 -2.09 34.50
C ILE A 605 26.42 -2.16 36.03
N ASN A 606 25.71 -3.07 36.70
CA ASN A 606 25.78 -3.23 38.15
C ASN A 606 27.16 -3.75 38.62
N ASP A 607 27.76 -4.68 37.88
CA ASP A 607 29.11 -5.19 38.16
C ASP A 607 30.16 -4.07 37.99
N LEU A 608 30.08 -3.29 36.90
CA LEU A 608 30.95 -2.14 36.66
C LEU A 608 30.77 -1.04 37.71
N ALA A 609 29.53 -0.74 38.12
CA ALA A 609 29.24 0.21 39.19
C ALA A 609 29.84 -0.24 40.53
N SER A 610 29.71 -1.53 40.86
CA SER A 610 30.33 -2.13 42.06
C SER A 610 31.85 -2.08 42.02
N HIS A 611 32.45 -2.24 40.84
CA HIS A 611 33.89 -2.12 40.64
C HIS A 611 34.38 -0.68 40.79
N LEU A 612 33.65 0.29 40.23
CA LEU A 612 33.92 1.73 40.38
C LEU A 612 33.79 2.19 41.84
N GLU A 613 32.78 1.72 42.58
CA GLU A 613 32.63 2.03 44.00
C GLU A 613 33.81 1.45 44.82
N THR A 614 34.24 0.22 44.51
CA THR A 614 35.40 -0.41 45.14
C THR A 614 36.70 0.37 44.87
N LEU A 615 36.93 0.77 43.62
CA LEU A 615 38.07 1.63 43.24
C LEU A 615 38.02 3.01 43.90
N SER A 616 36.82 3.56 44.12
CA SER A 616 36.63 4.83 44.84
C SER A 616 37.02 4.68 46.31
N ARG A 617 36.55 3.63 47.00
CA ARG A 617 36.93 3.30 48.38
C ARG A 617 38.44 3.07 48.52
N GLU A 618 39.07 2.36 47.57
CA GLU A 618 40.54 2.21 47.55
C GLU A 618 41.28 3.54 47.42
N LYS A 619 40.78 4.44 46.57
CA LYS A 619 41.38 5.76 46.33
C LYS A 619 41.24 6.66 47.56
N GLU A 620 40.14 6.57 48.28
CA GLU A 620 39.92 7.25 49.56
C GLU A 620 40.79 6.65 50.69
N LEU A 621 40.98 5.33 50.72
CA LEU A 621 41.91 4.67 51.64
C LEU A 621 43.37 5.07 51.37
N LYS A 622 43.76 5.16 50.10
CA LYS A 622 45.11 5.62 49.68
C LYS A 622 45.35 7.06 50.10
N ARG A 623 44.41 7.99 49.85
CA ARG A 623 44.45 9.36 50.36
C ARG A 623 44.58 9.42 51.88
N SER A 624 43.78 8.63 52.60
CA SER A 624 43.83 8.55 54.07
C SER A 624 45.20 8.08 54.59
N LEU A 625 45.86 7.18 53.87
CA LEU A 625 47.23 6.72 54.17
C LEU A 625 48.31 7.75 53.80
N GLU A 626 48.08 8.57 52.79
CA GLU A 626 48.94 9.70 52.40
C GLU A 626 48.84 10.85 53.42
N ASP A 627 47.64 11.24 53.83
CA ASP A 627 47.38 12.22 54.89
C ASP A 627 47.98 11.76 56.24
N GLN A 628 47.87 10.47 56.56
CA GLN A 628 48.45 9.89 57.78
C GLN A 628 49.97 9.75 57.72
N LYS A 629 50.59 9.79 56.53
CA LYS A 629 52.03 9.98 56.36
C LYS A 629 52.43 11.45 56.48
N GLY A 630 51.65 12.37 55.91
CA GLY A 630 51.87 13.82 56.02
C GLY A 630 51.95 14.28 57.47
N ARG A 631 50.94 13.92 58.28
CA ARG A 631 50.91 14.26 59.71
C ARG A 631 52.04 13.63 60.55
N LYS A 632 52.79 12.66 60.01
CA LYS A 632 53.99 12.09 60.66
C LYS A 632 55.29 12.82 60.30
N MET A 633 55.23 13.90 59.52
CA MET A 633 56.38 14.78 59.24
C MET A 633 56.27 16.17 59.89
N GLU A 634 55.12 16.55 60.47
CA GLU A 634 54.91 17.90 61.03
C GLU A 634 55.23 18.03 62.54
N ASP A 635 55.26 16.93 63.31
CA ASP A 635 55.75 16.92 64.71
C ASP A 635 57.30 17.01 64.75
N GLY A 636 57.90 18.12 64.30
CA GLY A 636 59.37 18.17 64.16
C GLY A 636 60.10 19.43 63.70
N ALA A 637 59.53 20.65 63.77
CA ALA A 637 60.32 21.88 63.56
C ALA A 637 59.78 23.09 64.33
N ASP A 638 60.67 23.79 65.07
CA ASP A 638 60.39 25.07 65.73
C ASP A 638 60.72 26.25 64.79
N GLY A 639 60.10 27.41 65.01
CA GLY A 639 59.92 28.44 63.98
C GLY A 639 60.98 29.55 63.88
N ALA A 640 60.98 30.27 62.74
CA ALA A 640 61.64 31.57 62.56
C ALA A 640 60.94 32.41 61.47
N PHE A 641 60.91 33.74 61.67
CA PHE A 641 60.42 34.75 60.70
C PHE A 641 61.55 35.25 59.79
N TYR A 642 61.27 35.57 58.51
CA TYR A 642 61.35 36.92 57.88
C TYR A 642 60.99 36.84 56.36
N PRO A 643 60.65 37.95 55.65
CA PRO A 643 59.91 37.90 54.37
C PRO A 643 60.65 38.44 53.11
N ASP A 644 60.01 38.19 51.95
CA ASP A 644 60.27 38.76 50.59
C ASP A 644 61.65 38.48 49.93
N GLU A 645 61.81 38.46 48.59
CA GLU A 645 60.95 38.91 47.47
C GLU A 645 61.17 38.03 46.18
N ILE A 646 60.68 38.48 45.01
CA ILE A 646 61.01 38.03 43.62
C ILE A 646 60.11 36.96 42.92
N GLN A 647 58.96 37.42 42.39
CA GLN A 647 58.52 37.38 40.97
C GLN A 647 58.37 36.10 40.10
N ARG A 648 57.21 36.06 39.36
CA ARG A 648 56.86 35.33 38.09
C ARG A 648 56.54 33.81 38.19
N PRO A 649 55.82 33.21 37.22
CA PRO A 649 54.39 33.41 36.94
C PRO A 649 53.59 32.08 36.92
N PRO A 650 52.24 32.07 36.93
CA PRO A 650 51.46 30.82 36.93
C PRO A 650 51.59 30.04 35.61
N GLY A 651 52.24 28.87 35.68
CA GLY A 651 52.49 27.99 34.55
C GLY A 651 51.30 27.09 34.20
N ARG A 652 50.63 27.41 33.09
CA ARG A 652 49.89 26.52 32.16
C ARG A 652 49.77 25.04 32.59
N VAL A 653 48.55 24.61 32.96
CA VAL A 653 48.18 23.18 32.99
C VAL A 653 48.23 22.62 31.55
N PRO A 654 48.83 21.43 31.29
CA PRO A 654 48.84 20.85 29.95
C PRO A 654 47.45 20.40 29.49
N SER A 655 46.98 20.94 28.36
CA SER A 655 45.97 20.26 27.54
C SER A 655 46.62 19.07 26.83
N TRP A 656 45.86 18.00 26.61
CA TRP A 656 46.29 16.80 25.89
C TRP A 656 45.25 16.36 24.85
N GLU A 657 44.99 17.24 23.89
CA GLU A 657 44.60 16.78 22.54
C GLU A 657 45.92 16.36 21.85
N ASP A 658 46.00 15.21 21.18
CA ASP A 658 45.45 15.04 19.83
C ASP A 658 45.54 13.55 19.36
N ASN A 659 44.95 13.23 18.20
CA ASN A 659 45.04 12.00 17.40
C ASN A 659 44.15 10.79 17.78
N VAL A 660 42.90 10.80 17.31
CA VAL A 660 42.29 9.61 16.67
C VAL A 660 41.75 9.99 15.31
N VAL A 661 42.30 9.42 14.24
CA VAL A 661 41.86 9.64 12.85
C VAL A 661 40.84 8.56 12.47
N CYS A 662 39.66 8.96 11.95
CA CYS A 662 38.80 8.05 11.19
C CYS A 662 38.00 8.74 10.07
N SER A 663 38.67 8.88 8.91
CA SER A 663 38.13 8.67 7.56
C SER A 663 36.62 8.86 7.31
N GLN A 664 36.22 10.02 6.77
CA GLN A 664 35.03 10.14 5.93
C GLN A 664 35.41 10.11 4.43
N PRO A 665 34.65 9.41 3.56
CA PRO A 665 34.92 9.38 2.13
C PRO A 665 34.41 10.66 1.43
N ALA A 666 35.24 11.25 0.58
CA ALA A 666 34.90 12.48 -0.12
C ALA A 666 33.82 12.29 -1.21
N ARG A 667 32.98 13.32 -1.40
CA ARG A 667 32.33 13.61 -2.68
C ARG A 667 32.63 15.04 -3.10
N ASN A 668 32.85 15.22 -4.40
CA ASN A 668 33.40 16.46 -4.96
C ASN A 668 32.35 17.57 -5.09
N LEU A 669 32.86 18.80 -5.08
CA LEU A 669 32.14 20.01 -5.48
C LEU A 669 31.66 19.94 -6.93
N SER A 670 30.51 20.55 -7.19
CA SER A 670 30.25 21.32 -8.41
C SER A 670 29.14 22.33 -8.15
N ARG A 671 29.39 23.59 -8.49
CA ARG A 671 28.43 24.72 -8.40
C ARG A 671 27.64 24.83 -9.72
N PRO A 672 26.63 25.71 -9.81
CA PRO A 672 26.90 27.03 -10.39
C PRO A 672 26.32 28.22 -9.60
N ASP A 673 26.86 29.40 -9.88
CA ASP A 673 26.35 30.71 -9.44
C ASP A 673 25.02 31.09 -10.12
N GLY A 674 24.32 32.09 -9.58
CA GLY A 674 23.14 32.66 -10.25
C GLY A 674 22.18 33.48 -9.39
N LEU A 675 22.69 34.44 -8.58
CA LEU A 675 21.86 35.55 -8.10
C LEU A 675 22.45 36.86 -8.64
N GLU A 676 21.74 37.46 -9.59
CA GLU A 676 21.84 38.89 -9.87
C GLU A 676 20.68 39.58 -9.16
N ASP A 677 21.03 40.46 -8.23
CA ASP A 677 20.21 41.55 -7.72
C ASP A 677 21.04 42.81 -7.98
N PRO A 678 20.43 43.96 -8.30
CA PRO A 678 20.53 45.02 -7.30
C PRO A 678 19.34 45.98 -7.22
N GLU A 679 19.04 46.35 -5.97
CA GLU A 679 18.79 47.71 -5.47
C GLU A 679 17.82 48.64 -6.24
N ASP A 680 16.80 49.13 -5.52
CA ASP A 680 16.52 50.57 -5.51
C ASP A 680 16.35 51.04 -4.06
N SER A 681 16.75 52.30 -3.79
CA SER A 681 16.96 52.84 -2.44
C SER A 681 15.78 53.69 -1.96
N ARG A 682 15.67 53.91 -0.63
CA ARG A 682 15.66 55.27 0.00
C ARG A 682 15.39 55.31 1.51
N GLU A 683 16.25 56.09 2.18
CA GLU A 683 15.96 57.16 3.17
C GLU A 683 15.16 56.83 4.45
N ASP A 684 15.87 56.79 5.59
CA ASP A 684 15.83 57.74 6.75
C ASP A 684 14.47 58.41 7.11
N ASP A 685 14.08 58.64 8.37
CA ASP A 685 14.86 58.92 9.59
C ASP A 685 14.05 58.76 10.91
N ASN A 686 14.77 58.68 12.05
CA ASN A 686 14.43 59.06 13.45
C ASN A 686 13.06 58.79 14.12
N GLY A 687 13.10 58.22 15.35
CA GLY A 687 12.03 58.35 16.36
C GLY A 687 12.08 57.36 17.54
N LEU A 688 12.31 57.84 18.77
CA LEU A 688 12.39 57.01 20.00
C LEU A 688 11.22 57.28 20.99
N VAL A 689 10.50 56.19 21.39
CA VAL A 689 10.18 55.76 22.78
C VAL A 689 9.50 56.74 23.77
N PRO A 690 8.52 56.35 24.65
CA PRO A 690 7.51 55.25 24.67
C PRO A 690 6.06 55.83 24.93
N PRO A 691 5.00 55.06 25.33
CA PRO A 691 4.83 54.50 26.70
C PRO A 691 4.10 53.14 26.81
N ASP A 692 4.01 52.62 28.04
CA ASP A 692 3.30 51.42 28.55
C ASP A 692 2.45 51.88 29.79
N PRO A 693 1.55 51.12 30.47
CA PRO A 693 1.07 49.74 30.25
C PRO A 693 -0.47 49.50 30.39
N ALA A 694 -0.87 48.23 30.19
CA ALA A 694 -2.10 47.57 30.69
C ALA A 694 -3.45 47.99 30.04
N ASN A 695 -4.52 47.18 30.01
CA ASN A 695 -4.86 46.03 30.86
C ASN A 695 -5.88 45.06 30.19
N GLN A 696 -5.63 43.75 30.19
CA GLN A 696 -6.68 42.71 30.31
C GLN A 696 -6.09 41.35 30.70
N HIS A 697 -6.93 40.49 31.32
CA HIS A 697 -6.50 39.35 32.12
C HIS A 697 -7.33 38.09 31.79
N LEU A 698 -6.85 36.91 32.20
CA LEU A 698 -7.56 35.61 32.23
C LEU A 698 -7.73 34.84 30.89
N ARG A 699 -6.72 34.03 30.55
CA ARG A 699 -6.93 32.58 30.35
C ARG A 699 -5.99 31.80 31.27
N GLY A 700 -6.42 30.65 31.78
CA GLY A 700 -5.66 29.85 32.74
C GLY A 700 -4.66 28.92 32.08
N HIS A 701 -3.49 28.74 32.70
CA HIS A 701 -2.50 27.75 32.27
C HIS A 701 -2.99 26.31 32.50
N GLY A 702 -2.81 25.46 31.50
CA GLY A 702 -2.59 24.02 31.68
C GLY A 702 -1.09 23.75 31.55
N ALA A 703 -0.54 22.89 32.41
CA ALA A 703 0.90 22.65 32.62
C ALA A 703 1.78 22.69 31.35
N GLY A 704 2.63 23.71 31.23
CA GLY A 704 3.77 23.70 30.31
C GLY A 704 4.92 22.85 30.89
N PHE A 705 5.62 22.11 30.03
CA PHE A 705 6.76 21.28 30.45
C PHE A 705 8.03 22.12 30.58
N CYS A 706 8.49 22.33 31.82
CA CYS A 706 9.83 22.89 32.05
C CYS A 706 10.89 21.82 31.76
N PHE A 707 11.73 22.04 30.74
CA PHE A 707 13.00 21.34 30.61
C PHE A 707 14.01 21.93 31.61
N ASP A 708 14.59 21.08 32.45
CA ASP A 708 15.61 21.49 33.41
C ASP A 708 16.95 21.74 32.71
N SER A 709 17.54 22.92 32.92
CA SER A 709 18.63 23.43 32.09
C SER A 709 20.00 23.09 32.68
N SER A 710 20.33 21.80 32.62
CA SER A 710 21.55 21.22 33.19
C SER A 710 22.50 20.70 32.11
N PHE A 711 23.46 21.54 31.70
CA PHE A 711 24.66 21.16 30.95
C PHE A 711 24.46 20.51 29.56
N ASP A 712 23.69 21.16 28.68
CA ASP A 712 23.88 20.98 27.23
C ASP A 712 24.26 22.31 26.57
N VAL A 713 25.30 22.29 25.73
CA VAL A 713 25.93 23.51 25.17
C VAL A 713 25.21 23.96 23.89
N HIS A 714 24.42 23.08 23.27
CA HIS A 714 23.68 23.37 22.04
C HIS A 714 22.23 22.92 22.18
N LYS A 715 21.27 23.77 21.81
CA LYS A 715 19.85 23.38 21.82
C LYS A 715 19.58 22.55 20.56
N LYS A 716 19.46 21.23 20.69
CA LYS A 716 19.10 20.34 19.58
C LYS A 716 17.58 20.08 19.58
N CYS A 717 16.93 20.27 18.43
CA CYS A 717 15.54 19.86 18.27
C CYS A 717 15.44 18.31 18.22
N PRO A 718 14.65 17.67 19.09
CA PRO A 718 14.55 16.20 19.14
C PRO A 718 13.76 15.60 17.96
N LEU A 719 13.07 16.42 17.16
CA LEU A 719 12.14 15.97 16.12
C LEU A 719 12.70 16.08 14.69
N CYS A 720 13.71 16.92 14.47
CA CYS A 720 14.33 17.15 13.16
C CYS A 720 15.87 17.26 13.18
N GLU A 721 16.48 16.98 14.34
CA GLU A 721 17.92 17.05 14.62
C GLU A 721 18.63 18.41 14.41
N LEU A 722 17.93 19.47 14.00
CA LEU A 722 18.51 20.81 13.87
C LEU A 722 19.15 21.27 15.19
N MET A 723 20.41 21.69 15.12
CA MET A 723 21.15 22.26 16.24
C MET A 723 21.14 23.78 16.17
N PHE A 724 20.70 24.41 17.24
CA PHE A 724 20.62 25.85 17.39
C PHE A 724 21.79 26.39 18.24
N PRO A 725 22.27 27.62 18.00
CA PRO A 725 23.35 28.22 18.78
C PRO A 725 23.05 28.25 20.30
N PRO A 726 24.09 28.29 21.17
CA PRO A 726 23.90 28.32 22.63
C PRO A 726 23.00 29.48 23.09
N ASN A 727 23.14 30.62 22.42
CA ASN A 727 22.41 31.87 22.71
C ASN A 727 21.09 32.00 21.92
N TYR A 728 20.60 30.93 21.29
CA TYR A 728 19.35 30.98 20.52
C TYR A 728 18.15 31.21 21.43
N ASP A 729 17.24 32.08 21.00
CA ASP A 729 16.07 32.50 21.76
C ASP A 729 15.21 31.29 22.17
N GLN A 730 14.81 31.23 23.45
CA GLN A 730 14.07 30.10 23.99
C GLN A 730 12.65 30.02 23.42
N SER A 731 11.97 31.16 23.28
CA SER A 731 10.62 31.20 22.71
C SER A 731 10.63 30.75 21.25
N LYS A 732 11.67 31.08 20.49
CA LYS A 732 11.82 30.64 19.09
C LYS A 732 12.24 29.18 18.96
N PHE A 733 12.96 28.65 19.94
CA PHE A 733 13.25 27.21 20.00
C PHE A 733 11.98 26.41 20.31
N GLU A 734 11.15 26.90 21.25
CA GLU A 734 9.86 26.30 21.60
C GLU A 734 8.87 26.39 20.42
N GLU A 735 8.72 27.56 19.79
CA GLU A 735 7.94 27.75 18.56
C GLU A 735 8.40 26.80 17.43
N HIS A 736 9.71 26.59 17.27
CA HIS A 736 10.23 25.61 16.31
C HIS A 736 9.86 24.17 16.69
N VAL A 737 9.97 23.77 17.97
CA VAL A 737 9.59 22.42 18.42
C VAL A 737 8.10 22.18 18.26
N GLU A 738 7.26 23.16 18.62
CA GLU A 738 5.80 23.12 18.43
C GLU A 738 5.41 23.02 16.95
N SER A 739 6.17 23.64 16.03
CA SER A 739 5.87 23.61 14.58
C SER A 739 5.90 22.22 13.93
N HIS A 740 6.44 21.20 14.60
CA HIS A 740 6.41 19.80 14.14
C HIS A 740 5.13 19.04 14.54
N TRP A 741 4.38 19.55 15.53
CA TRP A 741 3.19 18.85 16.06
C TRP A 741 2.00 19.03 15.11
N LYS A 742 1.26 17.94 14.87
CA LYS A 742 0.03 17.98 14.05
C LYS A 742 -1.10 18.50 14.94
N VAL A 743 -1.50 19.76 14.79
CA VAL A 743 -2.59 20.35 15.58
C VAL A 743 -3.93 20.16 14.87
N CYS A 744 -4.92 19.60 15.55
CA CYS A 744 -6.27 19.47 15.01
C CYS A 744 -6.95 20.86 14.90
N PRO A 745 -7.43 21.28 13.71
CA PRO A 745 -8.00 22.61 13.52
C PRO A 745 -9.38 22.80 14.19
N MET A 746 -10.01 21.72 14.65
CA MET A 746 -11.38 21.74 15.20
C MET A 746 -11.42 21.80 16.74
N CYS A 747 -10.37 21.32 17.42
CA CYS A 747 -10.31 21.25 18.89
C CYS A 747 -8.98 21.71 19.49
N SER A 748 -7.97 21.98 18.66
CA SER A 748 -6.60 22.34 19.06
C SER A 748 -5.85 21.28 19.88
N GLU A 749 -6.29 20.01 19.85
CA GLU A 749 -5.47 18.89 20.33
C GLU A 749 -4.20 18.77 19.48
N GLN A 750 -3.06 18.64 20.16
CA GLN A 750 -1.74 18.51 19.53
C GLN A 750 -1.33 17.04 19.49
N PHE A 751 -0.95 16.54 18.31
CA PHE A 751 -0.48 15.18 18.09
C PHE A 751 1.02 15.17 17.78
N PRO A 752 1.79 14.19 18.28
CA PRO A 752 3.20 14.02 17.93
C PRO A 752 3.44 13.92 16.41
N PRO A 753 4.62 14.29 15.90
CA PRO A 753 4.88 14.30 14.44
C PRO A 753 4.82 12.90 13.82
N ASP A 754 5.23 11.90 14.60
CA ASP A 754 5.22 10.46 14.30
C ASP A 754 3.83 9.81 14.45
N TYR A 755 2.83 10.55 14.96
CA TYR A 755 1.46 10.05 15.08
C TYR A 755 0.86 9.70 13.71
N ASP A 756 0.27 8.51 13.62
CA ASP A 756 -0.27 7.94 12.37
C ASP A 756 -1.19 8.93 11.64
N GLN A 757 -0.93 9.08 10.34
CA GLN A 757 -1.67 9.99 9.49
C GLN A 757 -3.15 9.59 9.37
N GLN A 758 -3.46 8.29 9.30
CA GLN A 758 -4.85 7.84 9.27
C GLN A 758 -5.54 8.01 10.64
N GLY A 759 -4.79 7.91 11.74
CA GLY A 759 -5.25 8.27 13.08
C GLY A 759 -5.60 9.75 13.20
N PHE A 760 -4.74 10.65 12.73
CA PHE A 760 -4.97 12.10 12.73
C PHE A 760 -6.16 12.49 11.87
N GLU A 761 -6.22 12.02 10.62
CA GLU A 761 -7.33 12.29 9.71
C GLU A 761 -8.66 11.75 10.24
N ARG A 762 -8.66 10.57 10.87
CA ARG A 762 -9.85 10.00 11.54
C ARG A 762 -10.30 10.85 12.73
N HIS A 763 -9.38 11.33 13.56
CA HIS A 763 -9.69 12.25 14.67
C HIS A 763 -10.34 13.54 14.13
N VAL A 764 -9.72 14.19 13.13
CA VAL A 764 -10.27 15.39 12.47
C VAL A 764 -11.67 15.12 11.92
N GLN A 765 -11.89 13.97 11.27
CA GLN A 765 -13.20 13.58 10.72
C GLN A 765 -14.30 13.46 11.80
N THR A 766 -14.00 13.00 13.02
CA THR A 766 -15.01 12.88 14.08
C THR A 766 -15.69 14.21 14.46
N HIS A 767 -15.03 15.35 14.23
CA HIS A 767 -15.61 16.68 14.46
C HIS A 767 -16.63 17.10 13.39
N PHE A 768 -16.58 16.50 12.20
CA PHE A 768 -17.58 16.69 11.14
C PHE A 768 -18.77 15.75 11.32
N ASP A 769 -18.51 14.48 11.69
CA ASP A 769 -19.55 13.46 11.86
C ASP A 769 -20.57 13.81 12.97
N GLN A 770 -20.18 14.60 13.98
CA GLN A 770 -21.09 15.09 15.02
C GLN A 770 -21.93 16.31 14.62
N ASN A 771 -21.71 16.91 13.45
CA ASN A 771 -22.37 18.14 12.98
C ASN A 771 -23.32 17.92 11.78
N VAL A 772 -23.68 16.67 11.46
CA VAL A 772 -24.75 16.37 10.51
C VAL A 772 -26.11 16.66 11.16
N LEU A 773 -26.52 17.94 11.13
CA LEU A 773 -27.87 18.35 11.50
C LEU A 773 -28.90 17.69 10.57
N ASN A 774 -29.92 17.08 11.18
CA ASN A 774 -31.04 16.50 10.45
C ASN A 774 -31.73 17.56 9.57
N PHE A 775 -31.94 17.22 8.30
CA PHE A 775 -32.90 17.87 7.42
C PHE A 775 -33.91 16.81 6.93
N ASP A 776 -34.95 16.61 7.75
CA ASP A 776 -36.31 16.24 7.30
C ASP A 776 -37.07 17.53 6.91
#